data_AF-A0A5A9YXH7-F1
#
_entry.id   AF-A0A5A9YXH7-F1
#
_cell.length_a   1.000
_cell.length_b   1.000
_cell.length_c   1.000
_cell.angle_alpha   90.00
_cell.angle_beta   90.00
_cell.angle_gamma   90.00
#
_symmetry.space_group_name_H-M   'P 1'
#
loop_
_entity.id
_entity.type
_entity.pdbx_description
1 polymer ?
#
loop_
_entity_poly.entity_id
_entity_poly.type
_entity_poly.pdbx_seq_one_letter_code
_entity_poly.pdbx_strand_id
1 'polypeptide(L)'
;MTHLAHFATERALAPVAPIPSLDTAAAILSVAEALQPDLAQGFQIDALRLRVEMERVFGGSDATGAWDWKLAYEAGEAALVLFLRKFGRALLARAGSPAALLPILAKVSGLLPTHTRRSEEMERFQQFSTPLPMGLAALAAAQITARDLVLEPSAGTGLLAILAEIAGGSLALNELADTRADLLRRLFPGLPVTGFDAAQIDDHLDADLRPSVILMNPPFSAVANVDARTTEATARHLRSALARLVPGGRLVAITGASFAPDAPAWAETFGRLTQTAHLVFTGAVSGAAFAKHGTSFETRISVFDKCLGGEAGGITADLARPISPDVASLLSLITAHVPPRLVLAQVAPAGQGPSSPCPGNPARTTRAAISTSRATPATPATNTAPQIEAADLAYTLRDATEDGASARLSDAIYETFRLQAIDIPGAAPHPTKLVQSAAMASVAPPKPSYRPKLPTAVLRDGLLSEAQLETVIYAGEAHGAYLAGSWTVDETGDMVSAAPDDAADAIRFRRGFFLGDGTGAGKGRQSAGILLDNWAQGRRKALWISKSDKLLEDAQRDWSALGQERLLVTPLSRFAQGKDIPLTEGILFTTYATLRSEERGARKSRVDQIVDWLGADFDGVILFDESHAMANAAGSKGERGDVTASQQGRAGLRLQHKLPNARVVYVSATGATSVHNLAYAQRLGLWGGEDFPFSTRAEFVQAIEAGGVAAMEVLARDLRSLGLYTARSLSYDGVEYEMLEHALTPEQRGIYDAYALAFGVIHRNLSAA
;
A
#
# COMPACT_ATOMS: atom_id res chain seq x y z
N MET A 1 -9.30 -76.25 18.54
CA MET A 1 -10.07 -74.99 18.46
C MET A 1 -9.06 -73.85 18.55
N THR A 2 -8.45 -73.49 17.41
CA THR A 2 -8.79 -72.30 16.58
C THR A 2 -8.34 -71.00 17.26
N HIS A 3 -7.10 -70.57 17.02
CA HIS A 3 -6.67 -69.58 16.01
C HIS A 3 -7.31 -68.20 16.21
N LEU A 4 -6.50 -67.18 16.50
CA LEU A 4 -6.34 -65.99 15.65
C LEU A 4 -5.24 -65.06 16.20
N ALA A 5 -4.25 -64.81 15.35
CA ALA A 5 -3.31 -63.70 15.44
C ALA A 5 -3.98 -62.43 14.90
N HIS A 6 -3.61 -61.24 15.41
CA HIS A 6 -3.89 -59.98 14.73
C HIS A 6 -2.63 -59.13 14.60
N PHE A 7 -2.18 -58.99 13.35
CA PHE A 7 -1.38 -57.88 12.87
C PHE A 7 -2.21 -56.59 12.91
N ALA A 8 -1.64 -55.50 13.42
CA ALA A 8 -2.03 -54.15 13.08
C ALA A 8 -0.76 -53.31 12.88
N THR A 9 -0.35 -53.20 11.61
CA THR A 9 0.67 -52.27 11.11
C THR A 9 0.23 -50.83 11.37
N GLU A 10 1.06 -50.07 12.10
CA GLU A 10 1.00 -48.61 12.11
C GLU A 10 1.23 -48.09 10.68
N ARG A 11 0.21 -47.47 10.09
CA ARG A 11 0.35 -46.68 8.87
C ARG A 11 0.98 -45.35 9.26
N ALA A 12 2.28 -45.19 8.97
CA ALA A 12 2.90 -43.88 8.88
C ALA A 12 2.08 -43.02 7.89
N LEU A 13 1.61 -41.86 8.36
CA LEU A 13 1.04 -40.84 7.48
C LEU A 13 2.14 -40.39 6.51
N ALA A 14 1.88 -40.58 5.21
CA ALA A 14 2.76 -40.07 4.17
C ALA A 14 2.95 -38.56 4.33
N PRO A 15 4.14 -38.01 4.02
CA PRO A 15 4.33 -36.57 3.99
C PRO A 15 3.32 -35.97 3.01
N VAL A 16 2.55 -34.98 3.47
CA VAL A 16 1.67 -34.18 2.61
C VAL A 16 2.57 -33.53 1.58
N ALA A 17 2.48 -34.00 0.33
CA ALA A 17 3.12 -33.34 -0.79
C ALA A 17 2.63 -31.88 -0.82
N PRO A 18 3.51 -30.88 -1.05
CA PRO A 18 3.07 -29.51 -1.21
C PRO A 18 2.03 -29.48 -2.34
N ILE A 19 0.81 -29.05 -2.02
CA ILE A 19 -0.20 -28.78 -3.04
C ILE A 19 0.41 -27.71 -3.94
N PRO A 20 0.59 -27.95 -5.25
CA PRO A 20 1.10 -26.92 -6.15
C PRO A 20 0.19 -25.70 -6.01
N SER A 21 0.77 -24.51 -5.80
CA SER A 21 0.02 -23.25 -5.74
C SER A 21 -0.94 -23.22 -6.93
N LEU A 22 -2.24 -23.28 -6.67
CA LEU A 22 -3.26 -23.28 -7.70
C LEU A 22 -3.13 -21.95 -8.45
N ASP A 23 -2.97 -21.99 -9.77
CA ASP A 23 -2.99 -20.79 -10.60
C ASP A 23 -4.37 -20.14 -10.46
N THR A 24 -4.44 -19.08 -9.65
CA THR A 24 -5.70 -18.43 -9.27
C THR A 24 -6.45 -17.89 -10.49
N ALA A 25 -5.74 -17.32 -11.47
CA ALA A 25 -6.35 -16.82 -12.69
C ALA A 25 -6.92 -17.96 -13.55
N ALA A 26 -6.24 -19.11 -13.63
CA ALA A 26 -6.76 -20.29 -14.29
C ALA A 26 -8.02 -20.85 -13.59
N ALA A 27 -8.03 -20.85 -12.26
CA ALA A 27 -9.18 -21.26 -11.46
C ALA A 27 -10.40 -20.36 -11.69
N ILE A 28 -10.21 -19.04 -11.64
CA ILE A 28 -11.26 -18.05 -11.94
C ILE A 28 -11.84 -18.30 -13.34
N LEU A 29 -10.98 -18.50 -14.35
CA LEU A 29 -11.43 -18.78 -15.71
C LEU A 29 -12.24 -20.08 -15.80
N SER A 30 -11.81 -21.14 -15.13
CA SER A 30 -12.53 -22.42 -15.12
C SER A 30 -13.93 -22.30 -14.49
N VAL A 31 -14.06 -21.53 -13.40
CA VAL A 31 -15.37 -21.20 -12.82
C VAL A 31 -16.21 -20.40 -13.80
N ALA A 32 -15.64 -19.38 -14.44
CA ALA A 32 -16.33 -18.55 -15.42
C ALA A 32 -16.85 -19.35 -16.62
N GLU A 33 -16.06 -20.29 -17.14
CA GLU A 33 -16.45 -21.21 -18.22
C GLU A 33 -17.61 -22.11 -17.82
N ALA A 34 -17.66 -22.55 -16.55
CA ALA A 34 -18.77 -23.36 -16.04
C ALA A 34 -20.06 -22.56 -15.82
N LEU A 35 -19.96 -21.25 -15.54
CA LEU A 35 -21.10 -20.34 -15.34
C LEU A 35 -21.65 -19.74 -16.65
N GLN A 36 -20.83 -19.61 -17.70
CA GLN A 36 -21.23 -19.02 -18.98
C GLN A 36 -22.49 -19.67 -19.60
N PRO A 37 -22.69 -21.00 -19.58
CA PRO A 37 -23.90 -21.63 -20.10
C PRO A 37 -25.17 -21.25 -19.34
N ASP A 38 -25.08 -21.01 -18.03
CA ASP A 38 -26.21 -20.59 -17.19
C ASP A 38 -26.66 -19.18 -17.61
N LEU A 39 -25.71 -18.26 -17.82
CA LEU A 39 -25.97 -16.93 -18.37
C LEU A 39 -26.60 -16.99 -19.76
N ALA A 40 -26.13 -17.91 -20.62
CA ALA A 40 -26.65 -18.08 -21.97
C ALA A 40 -28.11 -18.57 -22.00
N GLN A 41 -28.49 -19.39 -21.02
CA GLN A 41 -29.85 -19.92 -20.87
C GLN A 41 -30.77 -18.98 -20.08
N GLY A 42 -30.22 -17.91 -19.50
CA GLY A 42 -30.97 -16.96 -18.68
C GLY A 42 -31.24 -17.46 -17.26
N PHE A 43 -30.47 -18.43 -16.77
CA PHE A 43 -30.56 -18.91 -15.40
C PHE A 43 -29.89 -17.95 -14.43
N GLN A 44 -30.53 -17.77 -13.28
CA GLN A 44 -29.98 -16.96 -12.20
C GLN A 44 -28.83 -17.70 -11.53
N ILE A 45 -27.68 -17.03 -11.43
CA ILE A 45 -26.53 -17.51 -10.67
C ILE A 45 -26.63 -16.86 -9.30
N ASP A 46 -27.19 -17.59 -8.34
CA ASP A 46 -27.24 -17.14 -6.95
C ASP A 46 -25.91 -17.43 -6.22
N ALA A 47 -25.81 -16.97 -4.97
CA ALA A 47 -24.62 -17.17 -4.15
C ALA A 47 -24.30 -18.65 -3.90
N LEU A 48 -25.31 -19.53 -3.90
CA LEU A 48 -25.12 -20.96 -3.70
C LEU A 48 -24.51 -21.60 -4.95
N ARG A 49 -25.04 -21.29 -6.14
CA ARG A 49 -24.51 -21.75 -7.42
C ARG A 49 -23.06 -21.31 -7.60
N LEU A 50 -22.76 -20.04 -7.29
CA LEU A 50 -21.40 -19.50 -7.36
C LEU A 50 -20.46 -20.21 -6.36
N ARG A 51 -20.90 -20.42 -5.11
CA ARG A 51 -20.12 -21.13 -4.08
C ARG A 51 -19.78 -22.56 -4.50
N VAL A 52 -20.76 -23.31 -5.01
CA VAL A 52 -20.57 -24.71 -5.44
C VAL A 52 -19.49 -24.82 -6.51
N GLU A 53 -19.49 -23.90 -7.48
CA GLU A 53 -18.50 -23.89 -8.55
C GLU A 53 -17.12 -23.46 -8.04
N MET A 54 -17.05 -22.48 -7.14
CA MET A 54 -15.79 -22.08 -6.48
C MET A 54 -15.19 -23.24 -5.68
N GLU A 55 -15.97 -23.92 -4.84
CA GLU A 55 -15.50 -25.07 -4.05
C GLU A 55 -15.02 -26.23 -4.93
N ARG A 56 -15.72 -26.49 -6.05
CA ARG A 56 -15.32 -27.54 -7.00
C ARG A 56 -13.94 -27.25 -7.61
N VAL A 57 -13.65 -26.00 -7.96
CA VAL A 57 -12.42 -25.63 -8.67
C VAL A 57 -11.26 -25.34 -7.72
N PHE A 58 -11.52 -24.66 -6.59
CA PHE A 58 -10.49 -24.30 -5.61
C PHE A 58 -10.20 -25.41 -4.59
N GLY A 59 -11.03 -26.46 -4.54
CA GLY A 59 -10.76 -27.65 -3.72
C GLY A 59 -10.98 -27.45 -2.21
N GLY A 60 -11.70 -26.39 -1.81
CA GLY A 60 -12.01 -26.07 -0.42
C GLY A 60 -13.06 -24.96 -0.29
N SER A 61 -13.57 -24.74 0.91
CA SER A 61 -14.61 -23.72 1.19
C SER A 61 -14.02 -22.36 1.53
N ASP A 62 -14.84 -21.31 1.43
CA ASP A 62 -14.50 -19.96 1.89
C ASP A 62 -14.15 -19.95 3.39
N ALA A 63 -14.79 -20.79 4.20
CA ALA A 63 -14.50 -20.95 5.62
C ALA A 63 -13.09 -21.52 5.91
N THR A 64 -12.53 -22.30 4.99
CA THR A 64 -11.16 -22.84 5.10
C THR A 64 -10.09 -21.90 4.53
N GLY A 65 -10.49 -20.75 3.98
CA GLY A 65 -9.58 -19.80 3.34
C GLY A 65 -9.10 -20.20 1.94
N ALA A 66 -9.74 -21.18 1.31
CA ALA A 66 -9.36 -21.67 -0.03
C ALA A 66 -9.64 -20.63 -1.14
N TRP A 67 -10.64 -19.77 -0.94
CA TRP A 67 -10.99 -18.65 -1.81
C TRP A 67 -11.79 -17.60 -1.01
N ASP A 68 -11.93 -16.39 -1.54
CA ASP A 68 -12.74 -15.33 -0.96
C ASP A 68 -13.84 -14.85 -1.93
N TRP A 69 -14.80 -14.07 -1.42
CA TRP A 69 -15.91 -13.58 -2.23
C TRP A 69 -15.50 -12.62 -3.36
N LYS A 70 -14.33 -11.98 -3.26
CA LYS A 70 -13.80 -11.13 -4.33
C LYS A 70 -13.45 -11.99 -5.55
N LEU A 71 -12.75 -13.10 -5.37
CA LEU A 71 -12.46 -14.06 -6.45
C LEU A 71 -13.74 -14.63 -7.09
N ALA A 72 -14.76 -14.89 -6.27
CA ALA A 72 -16.06 -15.36 -6.75
C ALA A 72 -16.76 -14.32 -7.64
N TYR A 73 -16.72 -13.03 -7.26
CA TYR A 73 -17.27 -11.96 -8.07
C TYR A 73 -16.48 -11.75 -9.38
N GLU A 74 -15.14 -11.81 -9.32
CA GLU A 74 -14.28 -11.76 -10.51
C GLU A 74 -14.58 -12.91 -11.50
N ALA A 75 -14.91 -14.11 -11.00
CA ALA A 75 -15.35 -15.24 -11.83
C ALA A 75 -16.72 -14.98 -12.50
N GLY A 76 -17.66 -14.35 -11.79
CA GLY A 76 -18.93 -13.94 -12.37
C GLY A 76 -18.76 -12.92 -13.49
N GLU A 77 -17.89 -11.93 -13.30
CA GLU A 77 -17.57 -10.92 -14.32
C GLU A 77 -16.85 -11.54 -15.53
N ALA A 78 -15.90 -12.44 -15.31
CA ALA A 78 -15.27 -13.20 -16.37
C ALA A 78 -16.30 -14.03 -17.17
N ALA A 79 -17.34 -14.57 -16.52
CA ALA A 79 -18.43 -15.27 -17.21
C ALA A 79 -19.24 -14.33 -18.13
N LEU A 80 -19.43 -13.06 -17.74
CA LEU A 80 -20.01 -12.03 -18.61
C LEU A 80 -19.12 -11.71 -19.81
N VAL A 81 -17.79 -11.64 -19.61
CA VAL A 81 -16.82 -11.46 -20.70
C VAL A 81 -16.93 -12.60 -21.71
N LEU A 82 -16.96 -13.86 -21.24
CA LEU A 82 -17.12 -15.03 -22.10
C LEU A 82 -18.47 -15.04 -22.83
N PHE A 83 -19.56 -14.64 -22.14
CA PHE A 83 -20.88 -14.48 -22.74
C PHE A 83 -20.86 -13.43 -23.87
N LEU A 84 -20.27 -12.27 -23.62
CA LEU A 84 -20.19 -11.18 -24.61
C LEU A 84 -19.27 -11.51 -25.77
N ARG A 85 -18.18 -12.25 -25.55
CA ARG A 85 -17.37 -12.74 -26.68
C ARG A 85 -18.17 -13.65 -27.59
N LYS A 86 -18.97 -14.55 -27.01
CA LYS A 86 -19.75 -15.53 -27.77
C LYS A 86 -20.94 -14.91 -28.50
N PHE A 87 -21.67 -13.98 -27.84
CA PHE A 87 -22.95 -13.47 -28.35
C PHE A 87 -22.97 -11.97 -28.64
N GLY A 88 -22.03 -11.20 -28.11
CA GLY A 88 -22.07 -9.73 -28.09
C GLY A 88 -22.10 -9.10 -29.48
N ARG A 89 -21.28 -9.56 -30.43
CA ARG A 89 -21.32 -9.06 -31.83
C ARG A 89 -22.67 -9.29 -32.50
N ALA A 90 -23.24 -10.49 -32.34
CA ALA A 90 -24.55 -10.82 -32.89
C ALA A 90 -25.68 -10.01 -32.21
N LEU A 91 -25.59 -9.83 -30.89
CA LEU A 91 -26.53 -9.01 -30.12
C LEU A 91 -26.47 -7.53 -30.55
N LEU A 92 -25.27 -6.98 -30.72
CA LEU A 92 -25.06 -5.60 -31.17
C LEU A 92 -25.58 -5.39 -32.60
N ALA A 93 -25.25 -6.31 -33.52
CA ALA A 93 -25.73 -6.26 -34.89
C ALA A 93 -27.26 -6.38 -34.99
N ARG A 94 -27.88 -7.24 -34.17
CA ARG A 94 -29.34 -7.42 -34.14
C ARG A 94 -30.07 -6.25 -33.48
N ALA A 95 -29.51 -5.69 -32.40
CA ALA A 95 -30.11 -4.56 -31.70
C ALA A 95 -30.07 -3.28 -32.54
N GLY A 96 -29.06 -3.11 -33.39
CA GLY A 96 -28.91 -1.97 -34.30
C GLY A 96 -28.53 -0.65 -33.64
N SER A 97 -28.60 -0.56 -32.30
CA SER A 97 -28.13 0.59 -31.51
C SER A 97 -27.73 0.18 -30.09
N PRO A 98 -26.83 0.93 -29.42
CA PRO A 98 -26.54 0.73 -28.00
C PRO A 98 -27.79 0.85 -27.12
N ALA A 99 -28.70 1.77 -27.44
CA ALA A 99 -29.96 1.94 -26.69
C ALA A 99 -30.84 0.69 -26.70
N ALA A 100 -30.93 0.01 -27.83
CA ALA A 100 -31.69 -1.24 -27.95
C ALA A 100 -30.98 -2.45 -27.30
N LEU A 101 -29.65 -2.39 -27.13
CA LEU A 101 -28.87 -3.44 -26.47
C LEU A 101 -28.91 -3.33 -24.94
N LEU A 102 -29.13 -2.12 -24.41
CA LEU A 102 -29.11 -1.82 -22.97
C LEU A 102 -30.01 -2.75 -22.13
N PRO A 103 -31.28 -3.01 -22.46
CA PRO A 103 -32.14 -3.87 -21.65
C PRO A 103 -31.66 -5.33 -21.60
N ILE A 104 -31.02 -5.80 -22.68
CA ILE A 104 -30.48 -7.16 -22.76
C ILE A 104 -29.29 -7.28 -21.81
N LEU A 105 -28.35 -6.34 -21.86
CA LEU A 105 -27.18 -6.36 -20.97
C LEU A 105 -27.56 -6.13 -19.50
N ALA A 106 -28.54 -5.27 -19.23
CA ALA A 106 -29.08 -5.08 -17.89
C ALA A 106 -29.70 -6.38 -17.35
N LYS A 107 -30.44 -7.12 -18.19
CA LYS A 107 -31.00 -8.42 -17.82
C LYS A 107 -29.92 -9.46 -17.55
N VAL A 108 -28.94 -9.61 -18.43
CA VAL A 108 -27.86 -10.61 -18.29
C VAL A 108 -26.97 -10.30 -17.09
N SER A 109 -26.54 -9.04 -16.92
CA SER A 109 -25.81 -8.61 -15.71
C SER A 109 -26.65 -8.83 -14.45
N GLY A 110 -27.97 -8.72 -14.57
CA GLY A 110 -28.90 -8.95 -13.47
C GLY A 110 -29.03 -10.40 -13.01
N LEU A 111 -28.50 -11.37 -13.75
CA LEU A 111 -28.50 -12.80 -13.37
C LEU A 111 -27.42 -13.16 -12.35
N LEU A 112 -26.38 -12.33 -12.21
CA LEU A 112 -25.32 -12.48 -11.22
C LEU A 112 -25.76 -11.95 -9.84
N PRO A 113 -25.14 -12.45 -8.74
CA PRO A 113 -25.48 -11.99 -7.41
C PRO A 113 -24.97 -10.56 -7.17
N THR A 114 -25.66 -9.81 -6.32
CA THR A 114 -25.18 -8.50 -5.86
C THR A 114 -23.91 -8.67 -5.03
N HIS A 115 -22.95 -7.75 -5.19
CA HIS A 115 -21.70 -7.72 -4.42
C HIS A 115 -21.94 -7.25 -2.98
N THR A 116 -22.59 -8.08 -2.16
CA THR A 116 -23.00 -7.76 -0.77
C THR A 116 -21.90 -8.05 0.25
N ARG A 117 -20.93 -8.90 -0.07
CA ARG A 117 -19.82 -9.27 0.82
C ARG A 117 -18.57 -8.51 0.40
N ARG A 118 -18.17 -7.52 1.19
CA ARG A 118 -17.01 -6.67 0.89
C ARG A 118 -15.78 -7.20 1.61
N SER A 119 -14.67 -7.36 0.88
CA SER A 119 -13.37 -7.55 1.50
C SER A 119 -12.80 -6.18 1.92
N GLU A 120 -11.93 -6.16 2.92
CA GLU A 120 -11.21 -4.93 3.32
C GLU A 120 -10.47 -4.29 2.14
N GLU A 121 -10.00 -5.10 1.19
CA GLU A 121 -9.32 -4.64 -0.02
C GLU A 121 -10.26 -3.91 -0.99
N MET A 122 -11.49 -4.42 -1.19
CA MET A 122 -12.50 -3.77 -2.03
C MET A 122 -12.95 -2.42 -1.46
N GLU A 123 -13.09 -2.30 -0.13
CA GLU A 123 -13.45 -1.04 0.53
C GLU A 123 -12.31 -0.02 0.51
N ARG A 124 -11.06 -0.48 0.70
CA ARG A 124 -9.89 0.41 0.74
C ARG A 124 -9.51 0.99 -0.63
N PHE A 125 -9.61 0.21 -1.71
CA PHE A 125 -9.17 0.66 -3.03
C PHE A 125 -10.29 1.13 -3.97
N GLN A 126 -11.56 1.08 -3.52
CA GLN A 126 -12.74 1.39 -4.35
C GLN A 126 -12.70 0.72 -5.73
N GLN A 127 -12.21 -0.52 -5.78
CA GLN A 127 -12.10 -1.33 -6.99
C GLN A 127 -13.49 -1.89 -7.34
N PHE A 128 -14.36 -1.03 -7.85
CA PHE A 128 -15.67 -1.42 -8.35
C PHE A 128 -15.61 -1.61 -9.85
N SER A 129 -15.93 -2.82 -10.32
CA SER A 129 -16.03 -3.10 -11.75
C SER A 129 -17.15 -2.29 -12.39
N THR A 130 -16.93 -1.91 -13.65
CA THR A 130 -17.89 -1.13 -14.43
C THR A 130 -19.11 -1.98 -14.77
N PRO A 131 -20.33 -1.63 -14.29
CA PRO A 131 -21.53 -2.35 -14.68
C PRO A 131 -21.74 -2.29 -16.20
N LEU A 132 -22.16 -3.41 -16.82
CA LEU A 132 -22.38 -3.47 -18.27
C LEU A 132 -23.27 -2.35 -18.83
N PRO A 133 -24.36 -1.92 -18.16
CA PRO A 133 -25.13 -0.76 -18.60
C PRO A 133 -24.29 0.52 -18.74
N MET A 134 -23.46 0.82 -17.74
CA MET A 134 -22.58 1.98 -17.76
C MET A 134 -21.47 1.83 -18.81
N GLY A 135 -20.90 0.63 -18.94
CA GLY A 135 -19.92 0.33 -19.97
C GLY A 135 -20.47 0.53 -21.38
N LEU A 136 -21.74 0.19 -21.62
CA LEU A 136 -22.41 0.42 -22.90
C LEU A 136 -22.63 1.92 -23.18
N ALA A 137 -22.92 2.72 -22.14
CA ALA A 137 -22.99 4.18 -22.26
C ALA A 137 -21.62 4.78 -22.62
N ALA A 138 -20.54 4.31 -21.98
CA ALA A 138 -19.18 4.71 -22.33
C ALA A 138 -18.79 4.30 -23.77
N LEU A 139 -19.18 3.10 -24.20
CA LEU A 139 -18.98 2.61 -25.57
C LEU A 139 -19.67 3.51 -26.60
N ALA A 140 -20.92 3.91 -26.33
CA ALA A 140 -21.67 4.80 -27.20
C ALA A 140 -21.02 6.18 -27.34
N ALA A 141 -20.49 6.72 -26.24
CA ALA A 141 -19.75 7.98 -26.24
C ALA A 141 -18.41 7.90 -26.99
N ALA A 142 -17.74 6.73 -26.94
CA ALA A 142 -16.43 6.53 -27.54
C ALA A 142 -16.44 6.47 -29.07
N GLN A 143 -17.57 6.07 -29.69
CA GLN A 143 -17.70 5.96 -31.15
C GLN A 143 -16.54 5.17 -31.78
N ILE A 144 -16.30 3.95 -31.27
CA ILE A 144 -15.23 3.06 -31.71
C ILE A 144 -15.53 2.51 -33.12
N THR A 145 -14.47 2.40 -33.91
CA THR A 145 -14.45 1.83 -35.25
C THR A 145 -13.40 0.73 -35.36
N ALA A 146 -13.44 -0.04 -36.46
CA ALA A 146 -12.46 -1.10 -36.72
C ALA A 146 -11.01 -0.60 -36.93
N ARG A 147 -10.80 0.72 -37.07
CA ARG A 147 -9.47 1.33 -37.22
C ARG A 147 -8.85 1.73 -35.89
N ASP A 148 -9.59 1.62 -34.79
CA ASP A 148 -9.15 2.14 -33.52
C ASP A 148 -8.32 1.13 -32.74
N LEU A 149 -7.24 1.65 -32.14
CA LEU A 149 -6.57 1.03 -31.02
C LEU A 149 -7.15 1.63 -29.74
N VAL A 150 -7.85 0.80 -28.97
CA VAL A 150 -8.52 1.16 -27.73
C VAL A 150 -7.63 0.74 -26.56
N LEU A 151 -7.17 1.70 -25.78
CA LEU A 151 -6.45 1.45 -24.53
C LEU A 151 -7.44 1.49 -23.35
N GLU A 152 -7.39 0.44 -22.53
CA GLU A 152 -8.01 0.44 -21.19
C GLU A 152 -6.90 0.45 -20.13
N PRO A 153 -6.59 1.62 -19.52
CA PRO A 153 -5.48 1.75 -18.57
C PRO A 153 -5.68 1.01 -17.24
N SER A 154 -6.91 0.67 -16.88
CA SER A 154 -7.25 -0.01 -15.62
C SER A 154 -8.33 -1.04 -15.90
N ALA A 155 -7.93 -2.15 -16.51
CA ALA A 155 -8.82 -3.04 -17.23
C ALA A 155 -9.72 -3.93 -16.35
N GLY A 156 -9.40 -4.09 -15.06
CA GLY A 156 -10.17 -4.94 -14.17
C GLY A 156 -10.23 -6.38 -14.69
N THR A 157 -11.45 -6.90 -14.80
CA THR A 157 -11.74 -8.21 -15.41
C THR A 157 -11.97 -8.13 -16.93
N GLY A 158 -11.96 -6.93 -17.52
CA GLY A 158 -12.07 -6.71 -18.97
C GLY A 158 -13.50 -6.48 -19.49
N LEU A 159 -14.42 -6.00 -18.65
CA LEU A 159 -15.81 -5.72 -19.07
C LEU A 159 -15.92 -4.55 -20.08
N LEU A 160 -15.08 -3.51 -19.97
CA LEU A 160 -15.03 -2.46 -21.00
C LEU A 160 -14.25 -2.94 -22.23
N ALA A 161 -13.14 -3.65 -22.03
CA ALA A 161 -12.35 -4.28 -23.09
C ALA A 161 -13.19 -5.13 -24.04
N ILE A 162 -14.05 -6.01 -23.51
CA ILE A 162 -14.90 -6.86 -24.35
C ILE A 162 -15.94 -6.04 -25.13
N LEU A 163 -16.46 -4.95 -24.56
CA LEU A 163 -17.38 -4.04 -25.25
C LEU A 163 -16.69 -3.33 -26.43
N ALA A 164 -15.43 -2.94 -26.26
CA ALA A 164 -14.61 -2.38 -27.34
C ALA A 164 -14.29 -3.43 -28.43
N GLU A 165 -13.98 -4.68 -28.05
CA GLU A 165 -13.72 -5.79 -28.98
C GLU A 165 -14.94 -6.13 -29.85
N ILE A 166 -16.14 -6.15 -29.26
CA ILE A 166 -17.38 -6.43 -30.01
C ILE A 166 -17.79 -5.25 -30.90
N ALA A 167 -17.40 -4.02 -30.56
CA ALA A 167 -17.55 -2.86 -31.43
C ALA A 167 -16.52 -2.83 -32.59
N GLY A 168 -15.54 -3.74 -32.56
CA GLY A 168 -14.55 -3.93 -33.61
C GLY A 168 -13.20 -3.28 -33.36
N GLY A 169 -12.99 -2.63 -32.22
CA GLY A 169 -11.70 -2.02 -31.87
C GLY A 169 -10.62 -3.07 -31.57
N SER A 170 -9.37 -2.74 -31.89
CA SER A 170 -8.20 -3.48 -31.39
C SER A 170 -7.87 -3.03 -29.97
N LEU A 171 -7.36 -3.91 -29.11
CA LEU A 171 -7.19 -3.61 -27.69
C LEU A 171 -5.72 -3.49 -27.28
N ALA A 172 -5.46 -2.59 -26.34
CA ALA A 172 -4.28 -2.60 -25.48
C ALA A 172 -4.76 -2.53 -24.03
N LEU A 173 -4.29 -3.45 -23.18
CA LEU A 173 -4.81 -3.59 -21.81
C LEU A 173 -3.70 -3.35 -20.78
N ASN A 174 -4.06 -2.68 -19.69
CA ASN A 174 -3.21 -2.51 -18.53
C ASN A 174 -3.98 -2.81 -17.25
N GLU A 175 -3.40 -3.60 -16.35
CA GLU A 175 -3.97 -3.92 -15.05
C GLU A 175 -2.86 -4.12 -14.02
N LEU A 176 -2.97 -3.40 -12.90
CA LEU A 176 -1.95 -3.37 -11.86
C LEU A 176 -1.98 -4.62 -10.96
N ALA A 177 -3.15 -5.21 -10.73
CA ALA A 177 -3.28 -6.40 -9.90
C ALA A 177 -2.87 -7.67 -10.68
N ASP A 178 -1.81 -8.36 -10.21
CA ASP A 178 -1.24 -9.53 -10.87
C ASP A 178 -2.28 -10.60 -11.26
N THR A 179 -3.17 -10.98 -10.33
CA THR A 179 -4.23 -11.96 -10.59
C THR A 179 -5.15 -11.55 -11.74
N ARG A 180 -5.55 -10.26 -11.80
CA ARG A 180 -6.42 -9.74 -12.85
C ARG A 180 -5.65 -9.57 -14.16
N ALA A 181 -4.39 -9.17 -14.13
CA ALA A 181 -3.53 -9.13 -15.31
C ALA A 181 -3.36 -10.53 -15.93
N ASP A 182 -3.12 -11.55 -15.11
CA ASP A 182 -3.05 -12.96 -15.55
C ASP A 182 -4.40 -13.46 -16.08
N LEU A 183 -5.50 -13.12 -15.42
CA LEU A 183 -6.85 -13.42 -15.91
C LEU A 183 -7.11 -12.77 -17.27
N LEU A 184 -6.74 -11.50 -17.46
CA LEU A 184 -6.87 -10.79 -18.74
C LEU A 184 -6.03 -11.43 -19.85
N ARG A 185 -4.81 -11.91 -19.56
CA ARG A 185 -3.99 -12.64 -20.56
C ARG A 185 -4.68 -13.92 -21.04
N ARG A 186 -5.42 -14.58 -20.15
CA ARG A 186 -6.19 -15.78 -20.47
C ARG A 186 -7.51 -15.46 -21.16
N LEU A 187 -8.20 -14.41 -20.72
CA LEU A 187 -9.41 -13.92 -21.33
C LEU A 187 -9.15 -13.28 -22.69
N PHE A 188 -7.99 -12.70 -22.98
CA PHE A 188 -7.71 -12.01 -24.24
C PHE A 188 -6.42 -12.55 -24.85
N PRO A 189 -6.41 -13.82 -25.31
CA PRO A 189 -5.20 -14.49 -25.76
C PRO A 189 -4.60 -13.78 -26.98
N GLY A 190 -3.29 -13.54 -26.94
CA GLY A 190 -2.54 -12.88 -28.02
C GLY A 190 -2.52 -11.36 -27.98
N LEU A 191 -3.19 -10.74 -26.98
CA LEU A 191 -3.10 -9.30 -26.75
C LEU A 191 -2.06 -8.98 -25.66
N PRO A 192 -1.27 -7.90 -25.81
CA PRO A 192 -0.35 -7.47 -24.76
C PRO A 192 -1.13 -6.94 -23.56
N VAL A 193 -0.85 -7.50 -22.38
CA VAL A 193 -1.36 -7.03 -21.09
C VAL A 193 -0.18 -6.54 -20.26
N THR A 194 -0.18 -5.24 -19.99
CA THR A 194 0.83 -4.54 -19.19
C THR A 194 0.36 -4.38 -17.73
N GLY A 195 1.28 -4.11 -16.81
CA GLY A 195 1.01 -4.02 -15.37
C GLY A 195 1.59 -2.75 -14.73
N PHE A 196 1.46 -1.63 -15.41
CA PHE A 196 1.95 -0.33 -14.96
C PHE A 196 0.90 0.41 -14.11
N ASP A 197 1.36 1.34 -13.27
CA ASP A 197 0.45 2.30 -12.64
C ASP A 197 -0.15 3.20 -13.72
N ALA A 198 -1.49 3.20 -13.83
CA ALA A 198 -2.22 3.96 -14.82
C ALA A 198 -2.07 5.49 -14.64
N ALA A 199 -1.68 5.97 -13.46
CA ALA A 199 -1.31 7.37 -13.23
C ALA A 199 -0.01 7.79 -13.95
N GLN A 200 0.77 6.83 -14.44
CA GLN A 200 2.05 6.98 -15.14
C GLN A 200 2.07 6.16 -16.44
N ILE A 201 0.90 5.86 -17.01
CA ILE A 201 0.78 5.00 -18.19
C ILE A 201 1.52 5.58 -19.40
N ASP A 202 1.56 6.91 -19.52
CA ASP A 202 2.30 7.60 -20.57
C ASP A 202 3.83 7.51 -20.39
N ASP A 203 4.33 7.32 -19.18
CA ASP A 203 5.76 7.24 -18.93
C ASP A 203 6.31 5.83 -19.23
N HIS A 204 5.45 4.81 -19.12
CA HIS A 204 5.87 3.40 -19.14
C HIS A 204 5.45 2.60 -20.37
N LEU A 205 4.33 2.94 -21.03
CA LEU A 205 3.93 2.22 -22.24
C LEU A 205 4.93 2.47 -23.38
N ASP A 206 5.15 1.43 -24.19
CA ASP A 206 5.98 1.52 -25.40
C ASP A 206 5.57 2.72 -26.26
N ALA A 207 6.54 3.49 -26.75
CA ALA A 207 6.31 4.65 -27.59
C ALA A 207 5.55 4.31 -28.87
N ASP A 208 5.60 3.07 -29.37
CA ASP A 208 4.85 2.70 -30.56
C ASP A 208 3.36 2.43 -30.26
N LEU A 209 2.99 2.25 -28.97
CA LEU A 209 1.61 2.09 -28.55
C LEU A 209 0.91 3.45 -28.48
N ARG A 210 0.19 3.77 -29.55
CA ARG A 210 -0.47 5.04 -29.80
C ARG A 210 -1.99 4.85 -29.94
N PRO A 211 -2.75 4.84 -28.82
CA PRO A 211 -4.19 4.61 -28.86
C PRO A 211 -4.93 5.80 -29.48
N SER A 212 -5.95 5.50 -30.30
CA SER A 212 -6.89 6.50 -30.84
C SER A 212 -8.12 6.68 -29.97
N VAL A 213 -8.40 5.70 -29.11
CA VAL A 213 -9.49 5.75 -28.13
C VAL A 213 -8.96 5.28 -26.78
N ILE A 214 -9.35 5.97 -25.71
CA ILE A 214 -9.17 5.47 -24.34
C ILE A 214 -10.54 5.33 -23.68
N LEU A 215 -10.81 4.15 -23.15
CA LEU A 215 -11.97 3.88 -22.28
C LEU A 215 -11.43 3.61 -20.88
N MET A 216 -11.94 4.31 -19.87
CA MET A 216 -11.44 4.11 -18.52
C MET A 216 -12.49 4.33 -17.43
N ASN A 217 -12.40 3.53 -16.38
CA ASN A 217 -13.04 3.75 -15.09
C ASN A 217 -11.92 3.88 -14.04
N PRO A 218 -11.27 5.06 -13.93
CA PRO A 218 -10.23 5.25 -12.94
C PRO A 218 -10.78 5.08 -11.51
N PRO A 219 -9.94 4.66 -10.56
CA PRO A 219 -10.34 4.60 -9.16
C PRO A 219 -10.82 5.97 -8.66
N PHE A 220 -12.05 6.03 -8.09
CA PHE A 220 -12.73 7.30 -7.79
C PHE A 220 -12.08 8.14 -6.67
N SER A 221 -11.28 7.54 -5.79
CA SER A 221 -10.54 8.26 -4.73
C SER A 221 -9.24 7.58 -4.27
N ALA A 222 -8.81 6.53 -4.96
CA ALA A 222 -7.61 5.77 -4.62
C ALA A 222 -6.54 5.98 -5.69
N VAL A 223 -5.41 6.54 -5.33
CA VAL A 223 -4.17 6.30 -6.09
C VAL A 223 -3.70 4.91 -5.70
N ALA A 224 -3.17 4.14 -6.65
CA ALA A 224 -2.40 2.95 -6.26
C ALA A 224 -1.33 3.37 -5.23
N ASN A 225 -1.25 2.67 -4.09
CA ASN A 225 -0.26 2.88 -3.01
C ASN A 225 -0.43 4.12 -2.11
N VAL A 226 -1.61 4.76 -2.05
CA VAL A 226 -1.89 5.85 -1.09
C VAL A 226 -3.11 5.49 -0.22
N ASP A 227 -2.97 5.44 1.10
CA ASP A 227 -4.07 5.12 2.04
C ASP A 227 -4.96 6.34 2.40
N ALA A 228 -4.65 7.54 1.85
CA ALA A 228 -5.49 8.73 1.96
C ALA A 228 -6.40 8.89 0.74
N ARG A 229 -7.67 9.29 0.95
CA ARG A 229 -8.57 9.75 -0.12
C ARG A 229 -8.00 11.02 -0.74
N THR A 230 -7.19 10.90 -1.78
CA THR A 230 -6.68 12.07 -2.49
C THR A 230 -7.67 12.48 -3.57
N THR A 231 -8.03 13.74 -3.57
CA THR A 231 -8.78 14.36 -4.66
C THR A 231 -8.03 14.25 -6.01
N GLU A 232 -6.70 14.12 -6.00
CA GLU A 232 -5.89 14.17 -7.23
C GLU A 232 -5.73 12.84 -8.00
N ALA A 233 -6.19 11.70 -7.46
CA ALA A 233 -6.00 10.38 -8.09
C ALA A 233 -6.60 10.30 -9.50
N THR A 234 -7.91 10.54 -9.59
CA THR A 234 -8.65 10.56 -10.85
C THR A 234 -8.03 11.53 -11.85
N ALA A 235 -7.59 12.71 -11.39
CA ALA A 235 -6.96 13.73 -12.21
C ALA A 235 -5.63 13.27 -12.83
N ARG A 236 -4.78 12.59 -12.06
CA ARG A 236 -3.50 12.04 -12.53
C ARG A 236 -3.70 10.98 -13.61
N HIS A 237 -4.63 10.04 -13.39
CA HIS A 237 -4.96 9.01 -14.37
C HIS A 237 -5.47 9.62 -15.68
N LEU A 238 -6.40 10.57 -15.59
CA LEU A 238 -6.91 11.32 -16.76
C LEU A 238 -5.81 12.05 -17.51
N ARG A 239 -4.91 12.74 -16.80
CA ARG A 239 -3.80 13.47 -17.41
C ARG A 239 -2.82 12.54 -18.14
N SER A 240 -2.43 11.44 -17.50
CA SER A 240 -1.51 10.46 -18.11
C SER A 240 -2.16 9.79 -19.33
N ALA A 241 -3.42 9.37 -19.21
CA ALA A 241 -4.17 8.81 -20.34
C ALA A 241 -4.29 9.81 -21.50
N LEU A 242 -4.63 11.07 -21.22
CA LEU A 242 -4.74 12.11 -22.24
C LEU A 242 -3.38 12.42 -22.89
N ALA A 243 -2.28 12.38 -22.14
CA ALA A 243 -0.94 12.53 -22.69
C ALA A 243 -0.60 11.41 -23.69
N ARG A 244 -0.96 10.16 -23.37
CA ARG A 244 -0.75 8.99 -24.22
C ARG A 244 -1.64 8.93 -25.48
N LEU A 245 -2.83 9.50 -25.43
CA LEU A 245 -3.78 9.54 -26.55
C LEU A 245 -3.18 10.27 -27.77
N VAL A 246 -3.41 9.78 -28.98
CA VAL A 246 -2.98 10.51 -30.19
C VAL A 246 -3.75 11.82 -30.39
N PRO A 247 -3.17 12.85 -31.04
CA PRO A 247 -3.91 14.05 -31.44
C PRO A 247 -5.15 13.68 -32.27
N GLY A 248 -6.30 14.29 -31.95
CA GLY A 248 -7.60 13.93 -32.54
C GLY A 248 -8.24 12.65 -31.97
N GLY A 249 -7.57 11.95 -31.06
CA GLY A 249 -8.13 10.80 -30.35
C GLY A 249 -9.17 11.19 -29.31
N ARG A 250 -9.97 10.22 -28.87
CA ARG A 250 -11.05 10.42 -27.87
C ARG A 250 -10.80 9.63 -26.59
N LEU A 251 -10.94 10.28 -25.44
CA LEU A 251 -10.94 9.67 -24.11
C LEU A 251 -12.35 9.73 -23.52
N VAL A 252 -12.84 8.60 -23.02
CA VAL A 252 -14.09 8.50 -22.25
C VAL A 252 -13.77 7.99 -20.86
N ALA A 253 -14.09 8.80 -19.84
CA ALA A 253 -13.84 8.45 -18.45
C ALA A 253 -15.15 8.35 -17.67
N ILE A 254 -15.26 7.29 -16.88
CA ILE A 254 -16.29 7.12 -15.84
C ILE A 254 -15.69 7.61 -14.53
N THR A 255 -16.31 8.61 -13.89
CA THR A 255 -15.83 9.22 -12.64
C THR A 255 -16.98 9.39 -11.65
N GLY A 256 -16.69 9.74 -10.39
CA GLY A 256 -17.73 10.11 -9.43
C GLY A 256 -18.43 11.41 -9.86
N ALA A 257 -19.74 11.54 -9.60
CA ALA A 257 -20.52 12.72 -10.03
C ALA A 257 -19.97 14.05 -9.50
N SER A 258 -19.32 14.03 -8.32
CA SER A 258 -18.67 15.20 -7.72
C SER A 258 -17.42 15.66 -8.46
N PHE A 259 -16.80 14.83 -9.31
CA PHE A 259 -15.68 15.21 -10.16
C PHE A 259 -16.20 15.93 -11.42
N ALA A 260 -16.59 17.19 -11.24
CA ALA A 260 -17.29 17.98 -12.26
C ALA A 260 -16.56 19.30 -12.60
N PRO A 261 -16.59 19.77 -13.86
CA PRO A 261 -15.89 20.97 -14.30
C PRO A 261 -16.46 22.27 -13.69
N ASP A 262 -17.74 22.24 -13.32
CA ASP A 262 -18.47 23.34 -12.69
C ASP A 262 -18.34 23.35 -11.16
N ALA A 263 -17.78 22.27 -10.57
CA ALA A 263 -17.51 22.22 -9.15
C ALA A 263 -16.21 23.00 -8.83
N PRO A 264 -16.24 23.99 -7.91
CA PRO A 264 -15.08 24.84 -7.61
C PRO A 264 -13.80 24.08 -7.23
N ALA A 265 -13.96 22.94 -6.53
CA ALA A 265 -12.86 22.08 -6.12
C ALA A 265 -12.04 21.49 -7.29
N TRP A 266 -12.61 21.45 -8.50
CA TRP A 266 -12.00 20.83 -9.68
C TRP A 266 -11.74 21.80 -10.83
N ALA A 267 -12.06 23.08 -10.66
CA ALA A 267 -11.91 24.09 -11.71
C ALA A 267 -10.47 24.14 -12.27
N GLU A 268 -9.46 24.10 -11.39
CA GLU A 268 -8.06 24.08 -11.82
C GLU A 268 -7.70 22.78 -12.58
N THR A 269 -8.17 21.64 -12.09
CA THR A 269 -7.94 20.33 -12.72
C THR A 269 -8.51 20.28 -14.12
N PHE A 270 -9.77 20.68 -14.31
CA PHE A 270 -10.39 20.74 -15.63
C PHE A 270 -9.77 21.85 -16.49
N GLY A 271 -9.30 22.95 -15.90
CA GLY A 271 -8.49 23.95 -16.60
C GLY A 271 -7.21 23.36 -17.19
N ARG A 272 -6.50 22.51 -16.44
CA ARG A 272 -5.29 21.82 -16.93
C ARG A 272 -5.62 20.74 -17.98
N LEU A 273 -6.64 19.92 -17.75
CA LEU A 273 -7.04 18.87 -18.70
C LEU A 273 -7.50 19.47 -20.04
N THR A 274 -8.18 20.61 -20.00
CA THR A 274 -8.69 21.27 -21.21
C THR A 274 -7.67 22.19 -21.88
N GLN A 275 -6.44 22.32 -21.38
CA GLN A 275 -5.36 22.97 -22.15
C GLN A 275 -5.00 22.18 -23.41
N THR A 276 -5.08 20.84 -23.35
CA THR A 276 -4.66 19.93 -24.44
C THR A 276 -5.82 19.14 -25.05
N ALA A 277 -7.06 19.38 -24.61
CA ALA A 277 -8.23 18.67 -25.10
C ALA A 277 -9.51 19.50 -24.99
N HIS A 278 -10.51 19.15 -25.79
CA HIS A 278 -11.87 19.65 -25.67
C HIS A 278 -12.70 18.72 -24.79
N LEU A 279 -13.26 19.24 -23.70
CA LEU A 279 -14.34 18.54 -22.98
C LEU A 279 -15.63 18.72 -23.80
N VAL A 280 -15.98 17.70 -24.59
CA VAL A 280 -17.08 17.76 -25.57
C VAL A 280 -18.42 17.28 -25.04
N PHE A 281 -18.40 16.44 -23.99
CA PHE A 281 -19.61 15.99 -23.33
C PHE A 281 -19.32 15.68 -21.87
N THR A 282 -20.31 15.96 -21.03
CA THR A 282 -20.34 15.42 -19.68
C THR A 282 -21.76 15.23 -19.17
N GLY A 283 -22.02 14.13 -18.45
CA GLY A 283 -23.33 13.84 -17.88
C GLY A 283 -23.24 12.97 -16.64
N ALA A 284 -23.94 13.37 -15.58
CA ALA A 284 -24.06 12.60 -14.34
C ALA A 284 -25.29 11.68 -14.37
N VAL A 285 -25.24 10.58 -13.62
CA VAL A 285 -26.34 9.63 -13.42
C VAL A 285 -26.46 9.28 -11.95
N SER A 286 -27.71 9.08 -11.51
CA SER A 286 -28.03 8.70 -10.14
C SER A 286 -27.34 7.38 -9.74
N GLY A 287 -27.06 7.22 -8.45
CA GLY A 287 -26.27 6.11 -7.92
C GLY A 287 -26.89 4.71 -8.06
N ALA A 288 -28.13 4.59 -8.53
CA ALA A 288 -28.78 3.31 -8.80
C ALA A 288 -28.01 2.44 -9.82
N ALA A 289 -27.19 3.05 -10.69
CA ALA A 289 -26.43 2.36 -11.72
C ALA A 289 -25.38 1.35 -11.18
N PHE A 290 -24.83 1.59 -9.99
CA PHE A 290 -23.78 0.75 -9.38
C PHE A 290 -24.30 -0.15 -8.24
N ALA A 291 -25.60 -0.11 -7.94
CA ALA A 291 -26.17 -0.77 -6.76
C ALA A 291 -25.86 -2.28 -6.69
N LYS A 292 -25.86 -2.97 -7.84
CA LYS A 292 -25.52 -4.40 -7.91
C LYS A 292 -24.03 -4.72 -7.72
N HIS A 293 -23.15 -3.75 -7.98
CA HIS A 293 -21.70 -3.85 -7.80
C HIS A 293 -21.25 -3.30 -6.43
N GLY A 294 -22.21 -3.08 -5.50
CA GLY A 294 -21.93 -2.79 -4.10
C GLY A 294 -21.83 -1.31 -3.74
N THR A 295 -22.20 -0.38 -4.63
CA THR A 295 -22.18 1.07 -4.34
C THR A 295 -23.44 1.79 -4.82
N SER A 296 -23.81 2.87 -4.15
CA SER A 296 -24.90 3.77 -4.56
C SER A 296 -24.38 5.18 -4.85
N PHE A 297 -23.08 5.31 -5.20
CA PHE A 297 -22.50 6.60 -5.51
C PHE A 297 -22.97 7.10 -6.87
N GLU A 298 -23.33 8.37 -6.93
CA GLU A 298 -23.61 9.05 -8.19
C GLU A 298 -22.33 9.08 -9.04
N THR A 299 -22.49 8.83 -10.34
CA THR A 299 -21.36 8.71 -11.27
C THR A 299 -21.58 9.57 -12.51
N ARG A 300 -20.54 9.72 -13.32
CA ARG A 300 -20.53 10.62 -14.47
C ARG A 300 -19.70 10.02 -15.59
N ILE A 301 -20.12 10.29 -16.83
CA ILE A 301 -19.31 10.10 -18.03
C ILE A 301 -18.82 11.47 -18.51
N SER A 302 -17.52 11.60 -18.74
CA SER A 302 -16.91 12.76 -19.38
C SER A 302 -16.13 12.32 -20.63
N VAL A 303 -16.28 13.09 -21.71
CA VAL A 303 -15.69 12.79 -23.03
C VAL A 303 -14.76 13.92 -23.42
N PHE A 304 -13.50 13.58 -23.69
CA PHE A 304 -12.46 14.50 -24.10
C PHE A 304 -11.96 14.15 -25.50
N ASP A 305 -11.89 15.13 -26.39
CA ASP A 305 -11.22 15.01 -27.68
C ASP A 305 -9.88 15.73 -27.62
N LYS A 306 -8.78 15.02 -27.85
CA LYS A 306 -7.44 15.63 -27.80
C LYS A 306 -7.27 16.61 -28.96
N CYS A 307 -6.83 17.83 -28.64
CA CYS A 307 -6.63 18.89 -29.62
C CYS A 307 -5.65 18.45 -30.72
N LEU A 308 -5.88 18.92 -31.95
CA LEU A 308 -4.88 18.81 -33.00
C LEU A 308 -3.74 19.80 -32.69
N GLY A 309 -2.53 19.51 -33.19
CA GLY A 309 -1.37 20.35 -32.91
C GLY A 309 -1.61 21.81 -33.28
N GLY A 310 -1.52 22.72 -32.30
CA GLY A 310 -1.72 24.16 -32.47
C GLY A 310 -3.12 24.68 -32.11
N GLU A 311 -4.10 23.81 -31.80
CA GLU A 311 -5.42 24.22 -31.31
C GLU A 311 -5.40 24.44 -29.79
N ALA A 312 -6.09 25.49 -29.33
CA ALA A 312 -6.34 25.72 -27.92
C ALA A 312 -7.55 24.89 -27.47
N GLY A 313 -7.36 24.03 -26.47
CA GLY A 313 -8.45 23.26 -25.89
C GLY A 313 -9.43 24.11 -25.08
N GLY A 314 -10.48 23.46 -24.57
CA GLY A 314 -11.51 24.16 -23.80
C GLY A 314 -12.72 23.29 -23.47
N ILE A 315 -13.75 23.91 -22.87
CA ILE A 315 -15.01 23.23 -22.56
C ILE A 315 -16.05 23.63 -23.60
N THR A 316 -16.53 22.67 -24.37
CA THR A 316 -17.65 22.83 -25.31
C THR A 316 -18.91 22.08 -24.85
N ALA A 317 -18.76 21.22 -23.84
CA ALA A 317 -19.87 20.54 -23.18
C ALA A 317 -20.81 21.53 -22.49
N ASP A 318 -22.11 21.25 -22.57
CA ASP A 318 -23.13 21.91 -21.74
C ASP A 318 -23.01 21.41 -20.29
N LEU A 319 -22.62 22.32 -19.40
CA LEU A 319 -22.40 22.05 -17.97
C LEU A 319 -23.68 22.15 -17.14
N ALA A 320 -24.77 22.73 -17.68
CA ALA A 320 -26.01 22.95 -16.95
C ALA A 320 -26.94 21.71 -16.95
N ARG A 321 -26.46 20.56 -17.41
CA ARG A 321 -27.27 19.34 -17.54
C ARG A 321 -27.65 18.79 -16.17
N PRO A 322 -28.94 18.51 -15.94
CA PRO A 322 -29.36 17.85 -14.70
C PRO A 322 -28.84 16.40 -14.65
N ILE A 323 -28.77 15.86 -13.43
CA ILE A 323 -28.44 14.46 -13.21
C ILE A 323 -29.48 13.55 -13.89
N SER A 324 -29.01 12.56 -14.64
CA SER A 324 -29.87 11.57 -15.28
C SER A 324 -30.44 10.60 -14.23
N PRO A 325 -31.75 10.27 -14.27
CA PRO A 325 -32.35 9.36 -13.29
C PRO A 325 -31.83 7.92 -13.43
N ASP A 326 -31.48 7.50 -14.65
CA ASP A 326 -30.96 6.17 -14.95
C ASP A 326 -29.97 6.18 -16.13
N VAL A 327 -29.35 5.02 -16.38
CA VAL A 327 -28.37 4.85 -17.47
C VAL A 327 -29.03 4.97 -18.86
N ALA A 328 -30.32 4.65 -19.00
CA ALA A 328 -31.03 4.77 -20.26
C ALA A 328 -31.20 6.24 -20.67
N SER A 329 -31.49 7.11 -19.69
CA SER A 329 -31.58 8.55 -19.85
C SER A 329 -30.21 9.14 -20.20
N LEU A 330 -29.15 8.72 -19.49
CA LEU A 330 -27.78 9.13 -19.81
C LEU A 330 -27.37 8.71 -21.23
N LEU A 331 -27.67 7.48 -21.64
CA LEU A 331 -27.37 6.97 -22.98
C LEU A 331 -28.13 7.74 -24.08
N SER A 332 -29.37 8.14 -23.80
CA SER A 332 -30.15 8.99 -24.71
C SER A 332 -29.50 10.37 -24.87
N LEU A 333 -29.01 10.97 -23.77
CA LEU A 333 -28.25 12.22 -23.82
C LEU A 333 -26.95 12.08 -24.60
N ILE A 334 -26.20 10.99 -24.38
CA ILE A 334 -24.95 10.69 -25.08
C ILE A 334 -25.21 10.60 -26.59
N THR A 335 -26.23 9.84 -26.98
CA THR A 335 -26.58 9.65 -28.40
C THR A 335 -26.99 10.96 -29.08
N ALA A 336 -27.66 11.85 -28.35
CA ALA A 336 -28.13 13.12 -28.90
C ALA A 336 -27.08 14.23 -28.93
N HIS A 337 -26.11 14.22 -28.00
CA HIS A 337 -25.25 15.40 -27.76
C HIS A 337 -23.75 15.14 -27.86
N VAL A 338 -23.28 13.89 -27.86
CA VAL A 338 -21.86 13.62 -28.11
C VAL A 338 -21.55 13.86 -29.59
N PRO A 339 -20.66 14.80 -29.94
CA PRO A 339 -20.36 15.10 -31.33
C PRO A 339 -19.60 13.93 -32.00
N PRO A 340 -19.64 13.85 -33.34
CA PRO A 340 -18.73 12.97 -34.09
C PRO A 340 -17.28 13.21 -33.69
N ARG A 341 -16.49 12.13 -33.65
CA ARG A 341 -15.05 12.22 -33.38
C ARG A 341 -14.31 13.09 -34.40
N LEU A 342 -13.25 13.75 -33.93
CA LEU A 342 -12.28 14.42 -34.80
C LEU A 342 -11.63 13.43 -35.76
N VAL A 343 -11.32 13.90 -36.98
CA VAL A 343 -10.60 13.09 -37.97
C VAL A 343 -9.15 12.96 -37.51
N LEU A 344 -8.68 11.72 -37.33
CA LEU A 344 -7.28 11.46 -36.98
C LEU A 344 -6.38 12.00 -38.09
N ALA A 345 -5.37 12.81 -37.72
CA ALA A 345 -4.34 13.22 -38.66
C ALA A 345 -3.68 11.97 -39.26
N GLN A 346 -3.61 11.87 -40.59
CA GLN A 346 -2.94 10.76 -41.26
C GLN A 346 -1.45 10.80 -40.87
N VAL A 347 -1.04 9.90 -39.97
CA VAL A 347 0.37 9.57 -39.83
C VAL A 347 0.78 8.89 -41.13
N ALA A 348 1.76 9.47 -41.85
CA ALA A 348 2.30 8.87 -43.06
C ALA A 348 2.70 7.41 -42.75
N PRO A 349 2.27 6.43 -43.56
CA PRO A 349 2.51 5.03 -43.26
C PRO A 349 4.02 4.74 -43.39
N ALA A 350 4.67 4.46 -42.27
CA ALA A 350 5.92 3.70 -42.30
C ALA A 350 5.58 2.26 -42.73
N GLY A 351 5.78 1.98 -44.03
CA GLY A 351 5.94 0.64 -44.61
C GLY A 351 4.89 -0.42 -44.26
N GLN A 352 3.81 -0.49 -45.03
CA GLN A 352 3.02 -1.71 -45.15
C GLN A 352 3.84 -2.83 -45.82
N GLY A 353 4.11 -3.91 -45.09
CA GLY A 353 4.39 -5.24 -45.65
C GLY A 353 3.31 -6.22 -45.14
N PRO A 354 2.62 -6.98 -46.01
CA PRO A 354 1.43 -7.73 -45.63
C PRO A 354 1.72 -9.12 -45.00
N SER A 355 0.92 -9.44 -43.97
CA SER A 355 0.37 -10.74 -43.55
C SER A 355 1.27 -12.00 -43.37
N SER A 356 1.27 -12.51 -42.13
CA SER A 356 1.47 -13.91 -41.66
C SER A 356 0.69 -14.98 -42.48
N PRO A 357 0.92 -16.32 -42.38
CA PRO A 357 1.44 -17.08 -41.21
C PRO A 357 2.39 -18.28 -41.48
N CYS A 358 2.87 -18.89 -40.39
CA CYS A 358 3.77 -20.04 -40.25
C CYS A 358 3.72 -21.14 -41.33
N PRO A 359 4.87 -21.83 -41.54
CA PRO A 359 4.86 -23.28 -41.33
C PRO A 359 6.07 -23.81 -40.54
N GLY A 360 5.78 -24.70 -39.59
CA GLY A 360 6.49 -25.98 -39.38
C GLY A 360 8.00 -25.96 -39.09
N ASN A 361 8.35 -26.34 -37.86
CA ASN A 361 9.64 -26.94 -37.52
C ASN A 361 9.98 -28.08 -38.51
N PRO A 362 11.25 -28.19 -38.95
CA PRO A 362 11.99 -29.37 -38.53
C PRO A 362 13.47 -29.11 -38.16
N ALA A 363 13.91 -29.85 -37.15
CA ALA A 363 15.23 -30.41 -36.93
C ALA A 363 16.49 -29.51 -37.02
N ARG A 364 17.09 -29.31 -35.84
CA ARG A 364 18.52 -29.54 -35.51
C ARG A 364 19.49 -29.56 -36.70
N THR A 365 20.36 -28.55 -36.79
CA THR A 365 21.81 -28.78 -36.94
C THR A 365 22.61 -27.52 -36.62
N THR A 366 23.73 -27.78 -35.97
CA THR A 366 24.82 -26.92 -35.51
C THR A 366 25.40 -26.01 -36.60
N ARG A 367 25.66 -24.73 -36.27
CA ARG A 367 27.00 -24.14 -36.40
C ARG A 367 27.09 -22.77 -35.73
N ALA A 368 28.23 -22.60 -35.06
CA ALA A 368 28.64 -21.44 -34.29
C ALA A 368 28.75 -20.17 -35.16
N ALA A 369 28.29 -19.04 -34.61
CA ALA A 369 28.58 -17.71 -35.12
C ALA A 369 29.30 -16.92 -34.02
N ILE A 370 30.51 -16.50 -34.36
CA ILE A 370 31.42 -15.65 -33.60
C ILE A 370 30.75 -14.28 -33.42
N SER A 371 30.50 -13.89 -32.16
CA SER A 371 30.00 -12.55 -31.82
C SER A 371 31.20 -11.63 -31.57
N THR A 372 31.44 -10.70 -32.49
CA THR A 372 32.38 -9.59 -32.31
C THR A 372 31.69 -8.50 -31.48
N SER A 373 32.11 -8.39 -30.22
CA SER A 373 31.73 -7.33 -29.28
C SER A 373 32.28 -5.98 -29.75
N ARG A 374 31.40 -5.06 -30.17
CA ARG A 374 31.75 -3.66 -30.42
C ARG A 374 31.50 -2.87 -29.13
N ALA A 375 32.56 -2.69 -28.34
CA ALA A 375 32.57 -1.84 -27.16
C ALA A 375 32.40 -0.37 -27.56
N THR A 376 31.49 0.33 -26.89
CA THR A 376 31.36 1.78 -26.91
C THR A 376 32.22 2.34 -25.76
N PRO A 377 33.03 3.41 -25.95
CA PRO A 377 33.86 3.93 -24.87
C PRO A 377 33.02 4.65 -23.81
N ALA A 378 33.34 4.39 -22.54
CA ALA A 378 32.76 5.08 -21.40
C ALA A 378 33.27 6.53 -21.31
N THR A 379 32.36 7.48 -21.18
CA THR A 379 32.63 8.86 -20.78
C THR A 379 32.85 8.89 -19.26
N PRO A 380 33.90 9.52 -18.73
CA PRO A 380 34.14 9.56 -17.29
C PRO A 380 33.09 10.44 -16.59
N ALA A 381 32.39 9.86 -15.61
CA ALA A 381 31.46 10.58 -14.75
C ALA A 381 32.22 11.42 -13.73
N THR A 382 32.18 12.74 -13.88
CA THR A 382 32.45 13.67 -12.77
C THR A 382 31.22 13.72 -11.87
N ASN A 383 31.15 12.82 -10.89
CA ASN A 383 30.22 12.91 -9.77
C ASN A 383 30.86 13.74 -8.65
N THR A 384 30.58 15.04 -8.65
CA THR A 384 30.65 15.81 -7.41
C THR A 384 29.22 16.03 -6.96
N ALA A 385 28.73 15.18 -6.05
CA ALA A 385 27.43 15.37 -5.43
C ALA A 385 27.39 16.75 -4.73
N PRO A 386 26.30 17.52 -4.85
CA PRO A 386 26.18 18.79 -4.15
C PRO A 386 26.30 18.55 -2.63
N GLN A 387 27.28 19.18 -2.00
CA GLN A 387 27.40 19.17 -0.53
C GLN A 387 26.19 19.90 0.05
N ILE A 388 25.46 19.21 0.93
CA ILE A 388 24.40 19.83 1.73
C ILE A 388 25.10 20.81 2.70
N GLU A 389 24.87 22.11 2.52
CA GLU A 389 25.27 23.13 3.49
C GLU A 389 24.40 22.98 4.75
N ALA A 390 24.92 22.20 5.72
CA ALA A 390 24.29 21.95 7.01
C ALA A 390 25.15 22.50 8.15
N ALA A 391 24.49 23.06 9.16
CA ALA A 391 25.12 23.65 10.34
C ALA A 391 24.59 22.98 11.61
N ASP A 392 25.36 23.10 12.69
CA ASP A 392 24.95 22.59 14.00
C ASP A 392 23.76 23.40 14.53
N LEU A 393 22.73 22.69 14.99
CA LEU A 393 21.53 23.29 15.56
C LEU A 393 21.87 23.99 16.88
N ALA A 394 21.69 25.31 16.91
CA ALA A 394 21.82 26.12 18.10
C ALA A 394 20.57 26.01 18.98
N TYR A 395 20.77 25.77 20.27
CA TYR A 395 19.76 25.81 21.31
C TYR A 395 20.43 26.14 22.64
N THR A 396 19.64 26.68 23.58
CA THR A 396 20.07 26.98 24.94
C THR A 396 19.43 26.03 25.94
N LEU A 397 20.08 25.79 27.07
CA LEU A 397 19.56 24.95 28.13
C LEU A 397 18.67 25.79 29.04
N ARG A 398 17.51 25.24 29.42
CA ARG A 398 16.63 25.86 30.41
C ARG A 398 17.02 25.46 31.82
N ASP A 399 16.92 26.40 32.76
CA ASP A 399 17.12 26.11 34.17
C ASP A 399 15.79 25.74 34.83
N ALA A 400 15.81 24.66 35.62
CA ALA A 400 14.63 24.08 36.26
C ALA A 400 13.88 25.04 37.21
N THR A 401 14.48 26.19 37.52
CA THR A 401 13.92 27.22 38.41
C THR A 401 13.09 28.29 37.70
N GLU A 402 13.11 28.38 36.36
CA GLU A 402 12.34 29.40 35.61
C GLU A 402 10.86 29.02 35.42
N ASP A 403 10.54 27.73 35.48
CA ASP A 403 9.16 27.26 35.54
C ASP A 403 8.69 27.32 37.00
N GLY A 404 7.95 28.38 37.34
CA GLY A 404 7.14 28.47 38.57
C GLY A 404 6.04 27.40 38.70
N ALA A 405 6.12 26.31 37.93
CA ALA A 405 5.32 25.10 38.05
C ALA A 405 6.06 24.10 38.95
N SER A 406 6.23 24.45 40.24
CA SER A 406 6.32 23.42 41.26
C SER A 406 5.10 22.52 41.10
N ALA A 407 5.28 21.30 40.59
CA ALA A 407 4.46 20.12 40.86
C ALA A 407 3.01 20.39 41.32
N ARG A 408 2.23 21.18 40.58
CA ARG A 408 0.79 21.16 40.71
C ARG A 408 0.40 20.03 39.79
N LEU A 409 0.39 18.82 40.35
CA LEU A 409 -0.40 17.72 39.82
C LEU A 409 -1.79 18.31 39.60
N SER A 410 -2.08 18.73 38.37
CA SER A 410 -3.45 19.03 38.01
C SER A 410 -4.18 17.69 38.01
N ASP A 411 -5.45 17.65 38.42
CA ASP A 411 -6.28 16.42 38.30
C ASP A 411 -6.52 16.01 36.83
N ALA A 412 -5.89 16.70 35.85
CA ALA A 412 -6.00 16.41 34.44
C ALA A 412 -5.09 15.24 34.03
N ILE A 413 -5.66 14.32 33.25
CA ILE A 413 -4.96 13.12 32.73
C ILE A 413 -3.86 13.51 31.71
N TYR A 414 -4.04 14.64 31.02
CA TYR A 414 -3.14 15.15 29.99
C TYR A 414 -2.73 16.61 30.28
N GLU A 415 -1.47 16.92 30.04
CA GLU A 415 -0.91 18.27 30.13
C GLU A 415 -0.45 18.78 28.77
N THR A 416 -0.55 20.10 28.55
CA THR A 416 -0.07 20.73 27.32
C THR A 416 1.45 20.58 27.20
N PHE A 417 1.92 20.06 26.08
CA PHE A 417 3.34 19.85 25.83
C PHE A 417 4.07 21.16 25.56
N ARG A 418 5.25 21.31 26.16
CA ARG A 418 6.25 22.37 25.91
C ARG A 418 7.65 21.81 26.13
N LEU A 419 8.66 22.43 25.51
CA LEU A 419 10.05 22.09 25.76
C LEU A 419 10.45 22.42 27.20
N GLN A 420 10.93 21.42 27.95
CA GLN A 420 11.26 21.56 29.38
C GLN A 420 12.75 21.78 29.64
N ALA A 421 13.64 21.16 28.86
CA ALA A 421 15.09 21.19 29.11
C ALA A 421 15.85 22.16 28.19
N ILE A 422 15.25 22.55 27.07
CA ILE A 422 15.91 23.32 26.01
C ILE A 422 14.99 24.41 25.46
N ASP A 423 15.60 25.44 24.90
CA ASP A 423 14.96 26.49 24.10
C ASP A 423 15.68 26.59 22.75
N ILE A 424 14.92 26.51 21.66
CA ILE A 424 15.46 26.49 20.29
C ILE A 424 15.07 27.80 19.59
N PRO A 425 15.97 28.80 19.54
CA PRO A 425 15.67 30.08 18.93
C PRO A 425 15.26 29.94 17.46
N GLY A 426 14.12 30.55 17.10
CA GLY A 426 13.61 30.53 15.73
C GLY A 426 12.89 29.24 15.32
N ALA A 427 12.74 28.25 16.22
CA ALA A 427 11.93 27.07 15.93
C ALA A 427 10.43 27.43 15.87
N ALA A 428 9.74 26.90 14.86
CA ALA A 428 8.29 27.06 14.74
C ALA A 428 7.56 26.13 15.74
N PRO A 429 6.45 26.58 16.36
CA PRO A 429 5.61 25.71 17.17
C PRO A 429 4.99 24.59 16.32
N HIS A 430 4.61 23.48 16.94
CA HIS A 430 3.93 22.40 16.21
C HIS A 430 2.57 22.89 15.66
N PRO A 431 2.19 22.56 14.41
CA PRO A 431 0.95 23.09 13.78
C PRO A 431 -0.34 22.78 14.53
N THR A 432 -0.34 21.68 15.30
CA THR A 432 -1.43 21.29 16.20
C THR A 432 -0.91 21.28 17.63
N LYS A 433 -1.72 21.73 18.59
CA LYS A 433 -1.38 21.67 20.01
C LYS A 433 -1.09 20.23 20.41
N LEU A 434 0.04 20.01 21.07
CA LEU A 434 0.43 18.70 21.58
C LEU A 434 0.16 18.62 23.08
N VAL A 435 -0.16 17.42 23.53
CA VAL A 435 -0.29 17.05 24.94
C VAL A 435 0.57 15.83 25.26
N GLN A 436 0.86 15.64 26.53
CA GLN A 436 1.53 14.46 27.08
C GLN A 436 0.79 14.01 28.35
N SER A 437 0.95 12.77 28.79
CA SER A 437 0.35 12.34 30.06
C SER A 437 0.94 13.12 31.24
N ALA A 438 0.16 13.30 32.30
CA ALA A 438 0.66 13.96 33.52
C ALA A 438 1.91 13.26 34.11
N ALA A 439 1.96 11.93 34.05
CA ALA A 439 3.13 11.14 34.45
C ALA A 439 4.38 11.52 33.64
N MET A 440 4.25 11.65 32.33
CA MET A 440 5.35 12.08 31.46
C MET A 440 5.74 13.54 31.70
N ALA A 441 4.78 14.42 31.95
CA ALA A 441 5.03 15.84 32.23
C ALA A 441 5.79 16.07 33.54
N SER A 442 5.58 15.19 34.53
CA SER A 442 6.17 15.30 35.87
C SER A 442 7.70 15.19 35.92
N VAL A 443 8.33 14.73 34.85
CA VAL A 443 9.78 14.55 34.77
C VAL A 443 10.35 15.22 33.52
N ALA A 444 11.31 16.12 33.73
CA ALA A 444 12.03 16.73 32.62
C ALA A 444 13.03 15.73 31.99
N PRO A 445 13.18 15.73 30.67
CA PRO A 445 14.26 15.00 30.03
C PRO A 445 15.64 15.61 30.42
N PRO A 446 16.75 14.85 30.28
CA PRO A 446 18.06 15.32 30.72
C PRO A 446 18.55 16.45 29.82
N LYS A 447 19.36 17.39 30.33
CA LYS A 447 19.92 18.46 29.51
C LYS A 447 20.86 17.87 28.43
N PRO A 448 20.53 17.98 27.13
CA PRO A 448 21.34 17.38 26.07
C PRO A 448 22.59 18.22 25.80
N SER A 449 23.60 17.57 25.23
CA SER A 449 24.85 18.17 24.77
C SER A 449 25.01 18.09 23.24
N TYR A 450 24.36 17.10 22.63
CA TYR A 450 24.36 16.82 21.22
C TYR A 450 23.70 17.94 20.42
N ARG A 451 24.34 18.33 19.30
CA ARG A 451 23.81 19.32 18.36
C ARG A 451 23.64 18.66 16.99
N PRO A 452 22.40 18.39 16.56
CA PRO A 452 22.14 17.84 15.24
C PRO A 452 22.67 18.76 14.15
N LYS A 453 23.22 18.19 13.08
CA LYS A 453 23.66 18.93 11.90
C LYS A 453 22.56 18.94 10.85
N LEU A 454 21.90 20.08 10.66
CA LEU A 454 20.74 20.18 9.77
C LEU A 454 20.92 21.31 8.74
N PRO A 455 20.32 21.19 7.53
CA PRO A 455 20.25 22.30 6.59
C PRO A 455 19.59 23.52 7.24
N THR A 456 20.11 24.71 6.98
CA THR A 456 19.58 25.97 7.54
C THR A 456 18.10 26.20 7.20
N ALA A 457 17.66 25.70 6.03
CA ALA A 457 16.26 25.71 5.60
C ALA A 457 15.30 25.01 6.57
N VAL A 458 15.75 23.98 7.30
CA VAL A 458 14.90 23.22 8.24
C VAL A 458 14.34 24.13 9.33
N LEU A 459 15.18 24.99 9.91
CA LEU A 459 14.77 26.00 10.89
C LEU A 459 14.11 27.20 10.22
N ARG A 460 14.77 27.79 9.22
CA ARG A 460 14.32 29.04 8.57
C ARG A 460 12.91 28.92 8.00
N ASP A 461 12.61 27.79 7.35
CA ASP A 461 11.34 27.55 6.67
C ASP A 461 10.36 26.74 7.54
N GLY A 462 10.73 26.42 8.78
CA GLY A 462 9.88 25.71 9.74
C GLY A 462 9.52 24.28 9.30
N LEU A 463 10.42 23.57 8.61
CA LEU A 463 10.16 22.23 8.06
C LEU A 463 10.01 21.16 9.15
N LEU A 464 10.62 21.41 10.32
CA LEU A 464 10.44 20.68 11.56
C LEU A 464 10.00 21.65 12.66
N SER A 465 8.99 21.26 13.44
CA SER A 465 8.58 22.03 14.61
C SER A 465 9.54 21.87 15.78
N GLU A 466 9.45 22.74 16.79
CA GLU A 466 10.22 22.67 18.04
C GLU A 466 10.16 21.28 18.71
N ALA A 467 8.99 20.66 18.73
CA ALA A 467 8.78 19.32 19.27
C ALA A 467 9.50 18.25 18.43
N GLN A 468 9.46 18.39 17.10
CA GLN A 468 10.11 17.43 16.20
C GLN A 468 11.64 17.59 16.25
N LEU A 469 12.15 18.81 16.41
CA LEU A 469 13.57 19.10 16.60
C LEU A 469 14.09 18.53 17.92
N GLU A 470 13.32 18.64 19.01
CA GLU A 470 13.65 18.01 20.29
C GLU A 470 13.87 16.49 20.14
N THR A 471 13.04 15.81 19.33
CA THR A 471 13.22 14.39 19.03
C THR A 471 14.54 14.11 18.32
N VAL A 472 14.92 14.94 17.34
CA VAL A 472 16.21 14.77 16.63
C VAL A 472 17.39 14.97 17.59
N ILE A 473 17.29 15.94 18.50
CA ILE A 473 18.32 16.20 19.52
C ILE A 473 18.49 14.98 20.44
N TYR A 474 17.42 14.48 21.05
CA TYR A 474 17.52 13.35 21.98
C TYR A 474 17.86 12.02 21.32
N ALA A 475 17.40 11.80 20.08
CA ALA A 475 17.83 10.62 19.32
C ALA A 475 19.36 10.65 19.10
N GLY A 476 19.90 11.80 18.72
CA GLY A 476 21.34 11.99 18.56
C GLY A 476 22.13 11.89 19.87
N GLU A 477 21.61 12.44 20.96
CA GLU A 477 22.19 12.30 22.31
C GLU A 477 22.27 10.83 22.72
N ALA A 478 21.16 10.08 22.58
CA ALA A 478 21.12 8.65 22.87
C ALA A 478 22.13 7.87 22.01
N HIS A 479 22.17 8.18 20.71
CA HIS A 479 23.09 7.55 19.76
C HIS A 479 24.57 7.90 20.01
N GLY A 480 24.88 8.93 20.80
CA GLY A 480 26.24 9.29 21.20
C GLY A 480 26.89 8.29 22.17
N ALA A 481 26.10 7.43 22.82
CA ALA A 481 26.56 6.50 23.84
C ALA A 481 26.35 5.02 23.44
N TYR A 482 27.03 4.14 24.18
CA TYR A 482 26.89 2.68 24.11
C TYR A 482 26.26 2.16 25.39
N LEU A 483 25.60 1.00 25.31
CA LEU A 483 25.10 0.29 26.47
C LEU A 483 26.26 -0.11 27.40
N ALA A 484 25.97 -0.20 28.71
CA ALA A 484 26.88 -0.75 29.70
C ALA A 484 27.04 -2.26 29.47
N GLY A 485 28.25 -2.81 29.64
CA GLY A 485 28.52 -4.22 29.37
C GLY A 485 29.02 -4.53 27.95
N SER A 486 29.35 -5.81 27.76
CA SER A 486 29.92 -6.42 26.56
C SER A 486 29.24 -7.75 26.28
N TRP A 487 29.09 -8.09 25.00
CA TRP A 487 28.40 -9.30 24.57
C TRP A 487 29.17 -10.05 23.49
N THR A 488 28.95 -11.35 23.41
CA THR A 488 29.29 -12.18 22.26
C THR A 488 28.00 -12.50 21.50
N VAL A 489 28.08 -12.48 20.17
CA VAL A 489 26.96 -12.81 19.28
C VAL A 489 27.35 -14.04 18.48
N ASP A 490 26.46 -15.03 18.43
CA ASP A 490 26.71 -16.23 17.64
C ASP A 490 26.75 -15.93 16.13
N GLU A 491 27.33 -16.83 15.33
CA GLU A 491 27.48 -16.62 13.87
C GLU A 491 26.14 -16.33 13.16
N THR A 492 25.05 -16.88 13.67
CA THR A 492 23.72 -16.68 13.06
C THR A 492 23.09 -15.34 13.45
N GLY A 493 23.53 -14.72 14.54
CA GLY A 493 22.96 -13.51 15.12
C GLY A 493 21.66 -13.73 15.87
N ASP A 494 21.32 -14.97 16.23
CA ASP A 494 20.10 -15.30 16.96
C ASP A 494 20.28 -15.27 18.47
N MET A 495 21.51 -15.45 18.96
CA MET A 495 21.82 -15.51 20.38
C MET A 495 22.86 -14.46 20.78
N VAL A 496 22.55 -13.75 21.86
CA VAL A 496 23.44 -12.78 22.50
C VAL A 496 23.66 -13.24 23.93
N SER A 497 24.92 -13.39 24.32
CA SER A 497 25.34 -13.71 25.68
C SER A 497 26.30 -12.65 26.20
N ALA A 498 26.32 -12.42 27.52
CA ALA A 498 27.33 -11.56 28.14
C ALA A 498 28.72 -12.12 27.84
N ALA A 499 29.64 -11.24 27.41
CA ALA A 499 31.02 -11.60 27.13
C ALA A 499 31.83 -11.62 28.44
N PRO A 500 32.69 -12.62 28.66
CA PRO A 500 33.75 -12.55 29.67
C PRO A 500 34.65 -11.31 29.45
N ASP A 501 35.21 -10.75 30.54
CA ASP A 501 36.02 -9.54 30.50
C ASP A 501 37.24 -9.60 29.56
N ASP A 502 37.71 -10.81 29.22
CA ASP A 502 38.87 -11.10 28.37
C ASP A 502 38.52 -11.66 26.98
N ALA A 503 37.25 -11.67 26.59
CA ALA A 503 36.82 -12.18 25.28
C ALA A 503 37.29 -11.27 24.14
N ALA A 504 38.07 -11.83 23.21
CA ALA A 504 38.66 -11.10 22.09
C ALA A 504 37.63 -10.60 21.05
N ASP A 505 36.46 -11.22 21.01
CA ASP A 505 35.33 -10.93 20.12
C ASP A 505 34.17 -10.19 20.81
N ALA A 506 34.42 -9.63 22.00
CA ALA A 506 33.44 -8.85 22.74
C ALA A 506 33.00 -7.59 21.96
N ILE A 507 31.69 -7.44 21.75
CA ILE A 507 31.09 -6.27 21.12
C ILE A 507 30.27 -5.46 22.11
N ARG A 508 30.10 -4.16 21.81
CA ARG A 508 29.21 -3.26 22.54
C ARG A 508 28.09 -2.78 21.63
N PHE A 509 26.89 -2.74 22.16
CA PHE A 509 25.74 -2.22 21.43
C PHE A 509 25.59 -0.72 21.64
N ARG A 510 25.52 0.05 20.55
CA ARG A 510 25.13 1.46 20.61
C ARG A 510 23.73 1.60 21.22
N ARG A 511 23.52 2.62 22.06
CA ARG A 511 22.20 2.95 22.62
C ARG A 511 21.22 3.34 21.51
N GLY A 512 19.97 2.94 21.67
CA GLY A 512 18.86 3.27 20.77
C GLY A 512 17.97 4.35 21.37
N PHE A 513 17.01 4.80 20.58
CA PHE A 513 16.00 5.79 20.98
C PHE A 513 14.60 5.29 20.63
N PHE A 514 13.61 5.61 21.45
CA PHE A 514 12.22 5.20 21.23
C PHE A 514 11.32 6.43 21.03
N LEU A 515 10.76 6.53 19.82
CA LEU A 515 9.79 7.54 19.42
C LEU A 515 8.36 7.01 19.58
N GLY A 516 7.74 7.36 20.69
CA GLY A 516 6.39 6.96 21.12
C GLY A 516 5.28 7.96 20.78
N ASP A 517 5.55 8.97 19.95
CA ASP A 517 4.57 10.00 19.63
C ASP A 517 3.31 9.43 18.95
N GLY A 518 2.15 9.98 19.30
CA GLY A 518 0.84 9.64 18.73
C GLY A 518 0.73 9.95 17.24
N THR A 519 -0.36 9.49 16.63
CA THR A 519 -0.69 9.86 15.24
C THR A 519 -0.89 11.37 15.14
N GLY A 520 -0.36 11.99 14.09
CA GLY A 520 -0.47 13.44 13.86
C GLY A 520 0.64 14.31 14.45
N ALA A 521 1.49 13.78 15.34
CA ALA A 521 2.69 14.50 15.85
C ALA A 521 3.86 14.55 14.84
N GLY A 522 3.73 13.85 13.70
CA GLY A 522 4.71 13.87 12.62
C GLY A 522 5.88 12.88 12.76
N LYS A 523 5.62 11.66 13.26
CA LYS A 523 6.63 10.58 13.38
C LYS A 523 7.47 10.35 12.13
N GLY A 524 6.85 10.27 10.95
CA GLY A 524 7.59 10.13 9.69
C GLY A 524 8.57 11.28 9.45
N ARG A 525 8.16 12.52 9.75
CA ARG A 525 9.00 13.71 9.65
C ARG A 525 10.14 13.73 10.68
N GLN A 526 9.88 13.29 11.91
CA GLN A 526 10.89 13.13 12.96
C GLN A 526 11.94 12.08 12.55
N SER A 527 11.50 10.92 12.07
CA SER A 527 12.36 9.87 11.53
C SER A 527 13.23 10.36 10.38
N ALA A 528 12.64 11.09 9.43
CA ALA A 528 13.38 11.73 8.34
C ALA A 528 14.39 12.77 8.86
N GLY A 529 14.05 13.52 9.92
CA GLY A 529 14.96 14.46 10.58
C GLY A 529 16.18 13.79 11.21
N ILE A 530 15.98 12.64 11.88
CA ILE A 530 17.07 11.82 12.44
C ILE A 530 17.98 11.28 11.31
N LEU A 531 17.38 10.83 10.20
CA LEU A 531 18.14 10.42 9.02
C LEU A 531 18.94 11.59 8.43
N LEU A 532 18.33 12.77 8.33
CA LEU A 532 18.96 13.94 7.72
C LEU A 532 20.16 14.43 8.53
N ASP A 533 20.06 14.43 9.86
CA ASP A 533 21.18 14.72 10.75
C ASP A 533 22.38 13.77 10.48
N ASN A 534 22.11 12.47 10.44
CA ASN A 534 23.14 11.48 10.17
C ASN A 534 23.70 11.58 8.75
N TRP A 535 22.85 11.88 7.77
CA TRP A 535 23.21 12.11 6.38
C TRP A 535 24.15 13.31 6.24
N ALA A 536 23.86 14.42 6.94
CA ALA A 536 24.69 15.62 6.98
C ALA A 536 26.03 15.42 7.71
N GLN A 537 26.11 14.43 8.59
CA GLN A 537 27.35 13.97 9.23
C GLN A 537 28.15 12.96 8.38
N GLY A 538 27.71 12.68 7.15
CA GLY A 538 28.43 11.81 6.22
C GLY A 538 28.04 10.33 6.28
N ARG A 539 27.05 9.95 7.11
CA ARG A 539 26.50 8.59 7.14
C ARG A 539 25.48 8.44 6.01
N ARG A 540 25.96 8.09 4.81
CA ARG A 540 25.18 8.07 3.56
C ARG A 540 24.42 6.76 3.29
N LYS A 541 24.39 5.83 4.24
CA LYS A 541 23.56 4.62 4.18
C LYS A 541 22.64 4.57 5.37
N ALA A 542 21.39 4.19 5.14
CA ALA A 542 20.41 3.97 6.22
C ALA A 542 19.41 2.88 5.82
N LEU A 543 18.72 2.33 6.81
CA LEU A 543 17.67 1.33 6.64
C LEU A 543 16.37 1.83 7.26
N TRP A 544 15.29 1.83 6.49
CA TRP A 544 13.93 2.16 6.94
C TRP A 544 13.06 0.91 6.79
N ILE A 545 12.69 0.30 7.91
CA ILE A 545 11.84 -0.88 7.97
C ILE A 545 10.46 -0.43 8.41
N SER A 546 9.42 -0.77 7.66
CA SER A 546 8.04 -0.44 8.04
C SER A 546 7.09 -1.64 7.88
N LYS A 547 5.82 -1.44 8.22
CA LYS A 547 4.80 -2.51 8.21
C LYS A 547 4.44 -3.00 6.80
N SER A 548 4.47 -2.10 5.81
CA SER A 548 3.95 -2.35 4.47
C SER A 548 4.73 -1.56 3.42
N ASP A 549 4.86 -2.12 2.21
CA ASP A 549 5.51 -1.44 1.08
C ASP A 549 4.76 -0.15 0.68
N LYS A 550 3.48 -0.03 1.05
CA LYS A 550 2.68 1.20 0.88
C LYS A 550 3.31 2.42 1.57
N LEU A 551 3.99 2.21 2.70
CA LEU A 551 4.60 3.28 3.49
C LEU A 551 5.91 3.81 2.87
N LEU A 552 6.35 3.24 1.74
CA LEU A 552 7.48 3.78 0.97
C LEU A 552 7.21 5.21 0.53
N GLU A 553 6.00 5.50 0.05
CA GLU A 553 5.64 6.84 -0.42
C GLU A 553 5.58 7.85 0.73
N ASP A 554 5.13 7.42 1.91
CA ASP A 554 5.17 8.24 3.13
C ASP A 554 6.61 8.55 3.56
N ALA A 555 7.49 7.54 3.59
CA ALA A 555 8.91 7.73 3.88
C ALA A 555 9.58 8.68 2.87
N GLN A 556 9.26 8.50 1.58
CA GLN A 556 9.71 9.36 0.49
C GLN A 556 9.20 10.80 0.62
N ARG A 557 7.92 10.98 0.97
CA ARG A 557 7.31 12.29 1.21
C ARG A 557 7.99 12.99 2.38
N ASP A 558 8.20 12.30 3.50
CA ASP A 558 8.79 12.89 4.70
C ASP A 558 10.27 13.23 4.51
N TRP A 559 11.00 12.43 3.72
CA TRP A 559 12.35 12.77 3.26
C TRP A 559 12.36 14.00 2.33
N SER A 560 11.47 14.04 1.32
CA SER A 560 11.39 15.16 0.38
C SER A 560 10.92 16.47 1.02
N ALA A 561 10.09 16.37 2.06
CA ALA A 561 9.61 17.53 2.80
C ALA A 561 10.74 18.24 3.58
N LEU A 562 11.89 17.57 3.77
CA LEU A 562 13.11 18.18 4.32
C LEU A 562 14.07 18.64 3.21
N GLY A 563 13.57 18.81 1.99
CA GLY A 563 14.32 19.31 0.84
C GLY A 563 15.30 18.30 0.22
N GLN A 564 15.13 17.01 0.49
CA GLN A 564 16.02 15.95 -0.01
C GLN A 564 15.44 15.22 -1.22
N GLU A 565 16.32 14.63 -2.04
CA GLU A 565 15.92 13.89 -3.25
C GLU A 565 15.12 12.63 -2.89
N ARG A 566 13.88 12.56 -3.40
CA ARG A 566 12.93 11.49 -3.10
C ARG A 566 13.48 10.10 -3.46
N LEU A 567 14.19 9.99 -4.58
CA LEU A 567 14.68 8.71 -5.10
C LEU A 567 15.82 8.09 -4.27
N LEU A 568 16.40 8.83 -3.31
CA LEU A 568 17.36 8.27 -2.35
C LEU A 568 16.72 7.22 -1.43
N VAL A 569 15.40 7.28 -1.22
CA VAL A 569 14.66 6.23 -0.52
C VAL A 569 14.26 5.15 -1.53
N THR A 570 15.03 4.06 -1.57
CA THR A 570 14.92 3.00 -2.56
C THR A 570 14.39 1.70 -1.94
N PRO A 571 13.33 1.08 -2.50
CA PRO A 571 12.82 -0.17 -1.97
C PRO A 571 13.76 -1.35 -2.24
N LEU A 572 13.97 -2.20 -1.22
CA LEU A 572 14.79 -3.41 -1.29
C LEU A 572 14.29 -4.41 -2.35
N SER A 573 12.98 -4.39 -2.66
CA SER A 573 12.36 -5.27 -3.66
C SER A 573 12.92 -5.10 -5.07
N ARG A 574 13.53 -3.94 -5.39
CA ARG A 574 14.24 -3.70 -6.66
C ARG A 574 15.47 -4.60 -6.83
N PHE A 575 16.03 -5.10 -5.72
CA PHE A 575 17.18 -5.99 -5.73
C PHE A 575 16.72 -7.41 -5.45
N ALA A 576 16.99 -8.33 -6.37
CA ALA A 576 16.64 -9.74 -6.19
C ALA A 576 17.35 -10.31 -4.94
N GLN A 577 16.67 -11.18 -4.20
CA GLN A 577 17.25 -11.81 -3.01
C GLN A 577 18.55 -12.54 -3.35
N GLY A 578 19.58 -12.34 -2.53
CA GLY A 578 20.89 -12.97 -2.68
C GLY A 578 21.78 -12.37 -3.77
N LYS A 579 21.34 -11.30 -4.45
CA LYS A 579 22.20 -10.49 -5.32
C LYS A 579 22.74 -9.27 -4.58
N ASP A 580 23.89 -8.78 -5.00
CA ASP A 580 24.48 -7.57 -4.42
C ASP A 580 23.57 -6.35 -4.67
N ILE A 581 23.56 -5.43 -3.71
CA ILE A 581 22.87 -4.15 -3.80
C ILE A 581 23.91 -3.11 -4.27
N PRO A 582 23.87 -2.65 -5.53
CA PRO A 582 24.93 -1.81 -6.12
C PRO A 582 24.86 -0.33 -5.70
N LEU A 583 24.14 0.00 -4.62
CA LEU A 583 24.01 1.37 -4.13
C LEU A 583 25.22 1.75 -3.29
N THR A 584 25.93 2.82 -3.66
CA THR A 584 27.02 3.37 -2.84
C THR A 584 26.49 4.19 -1.66
N GLU A 585 25.35 4.85 -1.84
CA GLU A 585 24.62 5.63 -0.85
C GLU A 585 23.10 5.49 -1.07
N GLY A 586 22.33 5.76 -0.02
CA GLY A 586 20.87 5.73 -0.07
C GLY A 586 20.23 5.26 1.22
N ILE A 587 18.90 5.38 1.27
CA ILE A 587 18.06 4.85 2.33
C ILE A 587 17.34 3.64 1.75
N LEU A 588 17.71 2.43 2.19
CA LEU A 588 16.98 1.23 1.79
C LEU A 588 15.67 1.16 2.58
N PHE A 589 14.57 1.05 1.86
CA PHE A 589 13.25 0.83 2.43
C PHE A 589 12.85 -0.64 2.30
N THR A 590 12.33 -1.25 3.37
CA THR A 590 11.83 -2.63 3.34
C THR A 590 10.72 -2.84 4.36
N THR A 591 10.12 -4.04 4.37
CA THR A 591 9.07 -4.40 5.32
C THR A 591 9.51 -5.52 6.25
N TYR A 592 8.90 -5.58 7.44
CA TYR A 592 9.09 -6.72 8.35
C TYR A 592 8.75 -8.06 7.70
N ALA A 593 7.76 -8.09 6.80
CA ALA A 593 7.39 -9.28 6.05
C ALA A 593 8.51 -9.74 5.09
N THR A 594 9.19 -8.80 4.41
CA THR A 594 10.32 -9.11 3.54
C THR A 594 11.50 -9.67 4.32
N LEU A 595 11.78 -9.13 5.51
CA LEU A 595 12.89 -9.56 6.37
C LEU A 595 12.78 -11.02 6.84
N ARG A 596 11.57 -11.57 6.90
CA ARG A 596 11.28 -12.98 7.27
C ARG A 596 11.91 -14.01 6.32
N SER A 597 12.34 -13.60 5.14
CA SER A 597 12.80 -14.52 4.09
C SER A 597 14.11 -15.22 4.50
N GLU A 598 14.00 -16.47 4.93
CA GLU A 598 15.14 -17.33 5.28
C GLU A 598 15.97 -17.71 4.05
N GLU A 599 17.17 -18.23 4.32
CA GLU A 599 18.06 -18.77 3.31
C GLU A 599 17.37 -19.91 2.53
N ARG A 600 17.43 -19.90 1.21
CA ARG A 600 16.88 -20.96 0.35
C ARG A 600 17.97 -21.51 -0.57
N GLY A 601 18.49 -22.68 -0.23
CA GLY A 601 19.60 -23.30 -0.98
C GLY A 601 20.85 -22.44 -0.89
N ALA A 602 21.40 -22.00 -2.04
CA ALA A 602 22.59 -21.15 -2.10
C ALA A 602 22.29 -19.63 -2.05
N ARG A 603 21.05 -19.20 -1.77
CA ARG A 603 20.65 -17.78 -1.76
C ARG A 603 20.58 -17.24 -0.34
N LYS A 604 21.44 -16.26 -0.04
CA LYS A 604 21.50 -15.52 1.24
C LYS A 604 20.11 -15.04 1.71
N SER A 605 19.93 -14.97 3.04
CA SER A 605 18.72 -14.39 3.63
C SER A 605 18.59 -12.89 3.28
N ARG A 606 17.38 -12.33 3.39
CA ARG A 606 17.20 -10.87 3.18
C ARG A 606 17.95 -10.04 4.24
N VAL A 607 18.06 -10.56 5.47
CA VAL A 607 18.85 -9.93 6.53
C VAL A 607 20.33 -9.88 6.16
N ASP A 608 20.90 -11.01 5.72
CA ASP A 608 22.33 -11.06 5.36
C ASP A 608 22.64 -10.19 4.14
N GLN A 609 21.74 -10.16 3.15
CA GLN A 609 21.87 -9.24 1.99
C GLN A 609 21.93 -7.77 2.41
N ILE A 610 21.13 -7.36 3.40
CA ILE A 610 21.14 -6.00 3.94
C ILE A 610 22.43 -5.74 4.72
N VAL A 611 22.83 -6.68 5.59
CA VAL A 611 24.08 -6.57 6.39
C VAL A 611 25.30 -6.46 5.47
N ASP A 612 25.37 -7.26 4.41
CA ASP A 612 26.44 -7.19 3.41
C ASP A 612 26.53 -5.81 2.74
N TRP A 613 25.38 -5.21 2.41
CA TRP A 613 25.33 -3.89 1.80
C TRP A 613 25.69 -2.77 2.79
N LEU A 614 25.22 -2.85 4.03
CA LEU A 614 25.51 -1.88 5.08
C LEU A 614 26.99 -1.95 5.51
N GLY A 615 27.54 -3.15 5.58
CA GLY A 615 28.87 -3.46 6.11
C GLY A 615 28.85 -3.73 7.62
N ALA A 616 29.82 -4.52 8.10
CA ALA A 616 29.92 -4.88 9.53
C ALA A 616 30.15 -3.67 10.45
N ASP A 617 30.88 -2.66 9.97
CA ASP A 617 31.20 -1.43 10.70
C ASP A 617 30.11 -0.36 10.57
N PHE A 618 28.93 -0.71 10.04
CA PHE A 618 27.86 0.23 9.82
C PHE A 618 27.46 0.96 11.10
N ASP A 619 27.57 2.29 11.07
CA ASP A 619 27.16 3.18 12.16
C ASP A 619 25.98 4.08 11.77
N GLY A 620 25.37 3.90 10.60
CA GLY A 620 24.20 4.68 10.18
C GLY A 620 22.92 4.29 10.94
N VAL A 621 21.80 4.85 10.49
CA VAL A 621 20.51 4.72 11.17
C VAL A 621 19.74 3.50 10.68
N ILE A 622 19.12 2.78 11.62
CA ILE A 622 18.09 1.78 11.37
C ILE A 622 16.79 2.26 12.02
N LEU A 623 15.80 2.59 11.20
CA LEU A 623 14.46 2.92 11.65
C LEU A 623 13.61 1.66 11.64
N PHE A 624 13.11 1.28 12.81
CA PHE A 624 12.01 0.32 12.95
C PHE A 624 10.71 1.12 13.06
N ASP A 625 10.17 1.50 11.92
CA ASP A 625 8.87 2.15 11.80
C ASP A 625 7.74 1.16 12.05
N GLU A 626 6.71 1.58 12.78
CA GLU A 626 5.71 0.69 13.38
C GLU A 626 6.33 -0.53 14.11
N SER A 627 7.31 -0.26 14.98
CA SER A 627 8.12 -1.29 15.65
C SER A 627 7.33 -2.33 16.45
N HIS A 628 6.08 -2.02 16.83
CA HIS A 628 5.17 -3.00 17.45
C HIS A 628 4.92 -4.24 16.57
N ALA A 629 5.19 -4.18 15.26
CA ALA A 629 5.18 -5.35 14.37
C ALA A 629 6.23 -6.41 14.76
N MET A 630 7.25 -6.05 15.54
CA MET A 630 8.22 -6.98 16.12
C MET A 630 7.78 -7.54 17.48
N ALA A 631 6.55 -7.27 17.94
CA ALA A 631 6.02 -7.92 19.13
C ALA A 631 6.14 -9.45 19.02
N ASN A 632 6.32 -10.12 20.16
CA ASN A 632 6.60 -11.56 20.23
C ASN A 632 7.90 -11.98 19.51
N ALA A 633 8.89 -11.09 19.39
CA ALA A 633 10.21 -11.39 18.82
C ALA A 633 10.94 -12.56 19.50
N ALA A 634 10.53 -12.89 20.72
CA ALA A 634 10.79 -14.18 21.33
C ALA A 634 9.51 -14.73 21.93
N GLY A 635 9.37 -16.05 21.86
CA GLY A 635 8.17 -16.73 22.30
C GLY A 635 7.84 -16.42 23.76
N SER A 636 6.55 -16.40 24.06
CA SER A 636 6.01 -16.22 25.41
C SER A 636 5.30 -17.49 25.85
N LYS A 637 5.34 -17.80 27.15
CA LYS A 637 4.51 -18.85 27.73
C LYS A 637 3.19 -18.24 28.16
N GLY A 638 2.09 -18.57 27.49
CA GLY A 638 0.75 -18.12 27.86
C GLY A 638 -0.06 -19.21 28.57
N GLU A 639 -1.09 -18.81 29.33
CA GLU A 639 -2.03 -19.75 29.98
C GLU A 639 -2.81 -20.65 28.99
N ARG A 640 -2.84 -20.28 27.70
CA ARG A 640 -3.46 -21.04 26.61
C ARG A 640 -2.45 -21.79 25.71
N GLY A 641 -1.19 -21.87 26.12
CA GLY A 641 -0.10 -22.55 25.39
C GLY A 641 1.09 -21.65 25.06
N ASP A 642 2.21 -22.26 24.68
CA ASP A 642 3.44 -21.58 24.28
C ASP A 642 3.24 -20.84 22.94
N VAL A 643 3.42 -19.52 22.93
CA VAL A 643 3.40 -18.70 21.72
C VAL A 643 4.79 -18.76 21.09
N THR A 644 4.88 -19.28 19.87
CA THR A 644 6.14 -19.36 19.12
C THR A 644 6.63 -17.96 18.72
N ALA A 645 7.94 -17.74 18.79
CA ALA A 645 8.57 -16.47 18.44
C ALA A 645 8.22 -16.06 17.00
N SER A 646 7.77 -14.81 16.81
CA SER A 646 7.47 -14.26 15.49
C SER A 646 8.73 -14.24 14.64
N GLN A 647 8.68 -14.85 13.44
CA GLN A 647 9.80 -14.83 12.50
C GLN A 647 10.19 -13.40 12.09
N GLN A 648 9.23 -12.46 12.08
CA GLN A 648 9.49 -11.04 11.81
C GLN A 648 10.29 -10.40 12.95
N GLY A 649 9.91 -10.66 14.19
CA GLY A 649 10.63 -10.15 15.36
C GLY A 649 12.03 -10.74 15.51
N ARG A 650 12.21 -12.03 15.18
CA ARG A 650 13.55 -12.67 15.13
C ARG A 650 14.46 -12.01 14.09
N ALA A 651 13.95 -11.77 12.88
CA ALA A 651 14.72 -11.10 11.83
C ALA A 651 15.12 -9.67 12.23
N GLY A 652 14.22 -8.93 12.89
CA GLY A 652 14.50 -7.61 13.44
C GLY A 652 15.56 -7.62 14.55
N LEU A 653 15.53 -8.60 15.46
CA LEU A 653 16.59 -8.78 16.47
C LEU A 653 17.92 -9.15 15.83
N ARG A 654 17.93 -10.06 14.85
CA ARG A 654 19.15 -10.47 14.13
C ARG A 654 19.86 -9.28 13.47
N LEU A 655 19.11 -8.36 12.86
CA LEU A 655 19.68 -7.10 12.34
C LEU A 655 20.34 -6.27 13.44
N GLN A 656 19.70 -6.14 14.60
CA GLN A 656 20.27 -5.41 15.74
C GLN A 656 21.53 -6.10 16.27
N HIS A 657 21.59 -7.43 16.28
CA HIS A 657 22.76 -8.16 16.78
C HIS A 657 23.94 -8.09 15.80
N LYS A 658 23.68 -8.26 14.49
CA LYS A 658 24.71 -8.23 13.45
C LYS A 658 25.29 -6.82 13.19
N LEU A 659 24.60 -5.76 13.61
CA LEU A 659 25.01 -4.38 13.39
C LEU A 659 25.16 -3.62 14.73
N PRO A 660 26.18 -3.94 15.55
CA PRO A 660 26.30 -3.43 16.92
C PRO A 660 26.43 -1.90 17.00
N ASN A 661 27.09 -1.30 16.01
CA ASN A 661 27.33 0.15 15.93
C ASN A 661 26.15 0.95 15.36
N ALA A 662 25.11 0.29 14.84
CA ALA A 662 23.97 0.95 14.23
C ALA A 662 23.20 1.84 15.22
N ARG A 663 22.72 2.98 14.71
CA ARG A 663 21.89 3.94 15.40
C ARG A 663 20.43 3.53 15.28
N VAL A 664 19.95 2.74 16.25
CA VAL A 664 18.61 2.16 16.22
C VAL A 664 17.58 3.16 16.73
N VAL A 665 16.49 3.31 15.99
CA VAL A 665 15.31 4.07 16.40
C VAL A 665 14.08 3.18 16.30
N TYR A 666 13.37 3.03 17.40
CA TYR A 666 12.07 2.36 17.43
C TYR A 666 10.98 3.41 17.33
N VAL A 667 10.04 3.25 16.41
CA VAL A 667 9.00 4.25 16.13
C VAL A 667 7.65 3.57 16.24
N SER A 668 6.89 3.87 17.30
CA SER A 668 5.53 3.35 17.45
C SER A 668 4.73 4.11 18.50
N ALA A 669 3.53 4.59 18.11
CA ALA A 669 2.59 5.25 19.03
C ALA A 669 2.08 4.33 20.15
N THR A 670 2.06 3.02 19.92
CA THR A 670 1.56 2.00 20.85
C THR A 670 2.70 1.23 21.54
N GLY A 671 3.93 1.73 21.43
CA GLY A 671 5.12 1.09 21.98
C GLY A 671 5.07 0.83 23.48
N ALA A 672 4.46 1.74 24.23
CA ALA A 672 4.36 1.70 25.69
C ALA A 672 2.95 1.36 26.19
N THR A 673 2.06 0.80 25.36
CA THR A 673 0.71 0.39 25.79
C THR A 673 0.63 -1.07 26.25
N SER A 674 1.62 -1.89 25.90
CA SER A 674 1.75 -3.28 26.33
C SER A 674 3.23 -3.65 26.47
N VAL A 675 3.56 -4.47 27.46
CA VAL A 675 4.94 -4.90 27.77
C VAL A 675 5.62 -5.60 26.61
N HIS A 676 4.86 -6.41 25.86
CA HIS A 676 5.36 -7.10 24.68
C HIS A 676 5.83 -6.14 23.57
N ASN A 677 5.36 -4.89 23.59
CA ASN A 677 5.75 -3.86 22.63
C ASN A 677 7.09 -3.17 22.99
N LEU A 678 7.74 -3.54 24.10
CA LEU A 678 9.10 -3.14 24.44
C LEU A 678 10.10 -4.29 24.47
N ALA A 679 9.62 -5.54 24.43
CA ALA A 679 10.47 -6.73 24.53
C ALA A 679 11.46 -6.92 23.35
N TYR A 680 11.26 -6.21 22.24
CA TYR A 680 12.20 -6.18 21.10
C TYR A 680 13.19 -5.00 21.16
N ALA A 681 13.00 -4.06 22.09
CA ALA A 681 13.72 -2.79 22.15
C ALA A 681 15.03 -2.88 22.97
N GLN A 682 15.85 -3.90 22.69
CA GLN A 682 17.06 -4.20 23.45
C GLN A 682 18.04 -3.01 23.54
N ARG A 683 18.08 -2.15 22.53
CA ARG A 683 18.99 -0.99 22.49
C ARG A 683 18.64 0.10 23.50
N LEU A 684 17.49 0.01 24.20
CA LEU A 684 17.16 0.90 25.31
C LEU A 684 17.90 0.56 26.61
N GLY A 685 18.51 -0.63 26.71
CA GLY A 685 19.24 -1.02 27.91
C GLY A 685 18.33 -1.29 29.11
N LEU A 686 17.21 -1.95 28.88
CA LEU A 686 16.30 -2.36 29.95
C LEU A 686 16.75 -3.68 30.60
N TRP A 687 17.41 -4.56 29.84
CA TRP A 687 17.94 -5.82 30.32
C TRP A 687 19.29 -6.13 29.68
N GLY A 688 20.07 -7.02 30.31
CA GLY A 688 21.33 -7.46 29.71
C GLY A 688 22.41 -7.98 30.66
N GLY A 689 22.14 -8.13 31.95
CA GLY A 689 23.11 -8.58 32.97
C GLY A 689 23.05 -7.74 34.25
N GLU A 690 24.09 -7.83 35.09
CA GLU A 690 24.16 -7.15 36.39
C GLU A 690 24.17 -5.62 36.29
N ASP A 691 24.63 -5.07 35.17
CA ASP A 691 24.68 -3.62 34.92
C ASP A 691 23.32 -3.01 34.49
N PHE A 692 22.26 -3.80 34.43
CA PHE A 692 20.96 -3.41 33.90
C PHE A 692 19.84 -3.53 34.95
N PRO A 693 18.72 -2.80 34.79
CA PRO A 693 17.57 -2.90 35.69
C PRO A 693 17.00 -4.32 35.82
N PHE A 694 17.13 -5.13 34.76
CA PHE A 694 16.70 -6.52 34.73
C PHE A 694 17.81 -7.42 34.18
N SER A 695 18.04 -8.59 34.81
CA SER A 695 19.08 -9.53 34.39
C SER A 695 18.73 -10.14 33.03
N THR A 696 17.47 -10.54 32.87
CA THR A 696 16.97 -11.16 31.63
C THR A 696 15.73 -10.47 31.09
N ARG A 697 15.48 -10.63 29.78
CA ARG A 697 14.25 -10.15 29.16
C ARG A 697 12.99 -10.78 29.77
N ALA A 698 13.05 -12.05 30.17
CA ALA A 698 11.90 -12.74 30.76
C ALA A 698 11.50 -12.12 32.10
N GLU A 699 12.49 -11.78 32.94
CA GLU A 699 12.27 -11.06 34.19
C GLU A 699 11.65 -9.67 33.95
N PHE A 700 12.16 -8.93 32.97
CA PHE A 700 11.58 -7.65 32.57
C PHE A 700 10.09 -7.80 32.19
N VAL A 701 9.76 -8.73 31.29
CA VAL A 701 8.38 -8.93 30.83
C VAL A 701 7.46 -9.29 32.01
N GLN A 702 7.89 -10.23 32.86
CA GLN A 702 7.12 -10.66 34.02
C GLN A 702 6.89 -9.52 35.02
N ALA A 703 7.91 -8.71 35.30
CA ALA A 703 7.83 -7.62 36.25
C ALA A 703 6.85 -6.52 35.80
N ILE A 704 6.89 -6.13 34.53
CA ILE A 704 5.99 -5.08 34.02
C ILE A 704 4.56 -5.65 33.85
N GLU A 705 4.38 -6.91 33.44
CA GLU A 705 3.06 -7.54 33.36
C GLU A 705 2.37 -7.60 34.73
N ALA A 706 3.11 -7.99 35.78
CA ALA A 706 2.60 -8.03 37.14
C ALA A 706 2.18 -6.63 37.66
N GLY A 707 2.87 -5.58 37.22
CA GLY A 707 2.59 -4.19 37.61
C GLY A 707 1.56 -3.46 36.74
N GLY A 708 1.15 -4.06 35.61
CA GLY A 708 0.14 -3.51 34.71
C GLY A 708 0.46 -2.10 34.18
N VAL A 709 -0.58 -1.29 34.00
CA VAL A 709 -0.47 0.07 33.42
C VAL A 709 0.43 0.99 34.26
N ALA A 710 0.38 0.89 35.59
CA ALA A 710 1.17 1.74 36.48
C ALA A 710 2.68 1.49 36.33
N ALA A 711 3.12 0.23 36.22
CA ALA A 711 4.53 -0.09 35.99
C ALA A 711 5.01 0.42 34.62
N MET A 712 4.13 0.40 33.62
CA MET A 712 4.44 0.92 32.30
C MET A 712 4.54 2.45 32.29
N GLU A 713 3.70 3.16 33.02
CA GLU A 713 3.85 4.62 33.18
C GLU A 713 5.17 5.00 33.88
N VAL A 714 5.56 4.26 34.92
CA VAL A 714 6.85 4.47 35.61
C VAL A 714 8.01 4.21 34.65
N LEU A 715 7.98 3.11 33.91
CA LEU A 715 9.02 2.79 32.93
C LEU A 715 9.13 3.85 31.83
N ALA A 716 8.02 4.33 31.28
CA ALA A 716 8.01 5.40 30.28
C ALA A 716 8.60 6.71 30.83
N ARG A 717 8.25 7.06 32.07
CA ARG A 717 8.79 8.22 32.78
C ARG A 717 10.30 8.11 33.02
N ASP A 718 10.77 6.93 33.43
CA ASP A 718 12.18 6.69 33.68
C ASP A 718 12.98 6.72 32.37
N LEU A 719 12.47 6.13 31.28
CA LEU A 719 13.07 6.24 29.95
C LEU A 719 13.13 7.69 29.44
N ARG A 720 12.11 8.50 29.72
CA ARG A 720 12.12 9.95 29.42
C ARG A 720 13.22 10.66 30.20
N SER A 721 13.36 10.37 31.49
CA SER A 721 14.41 10.94 32.36
C SER A 721 15.83 10.61 31.89
N LEU A 722 15.98 9.48 31.19
CA LEU A 722 17.23 9.04 30.57
C LEU A 722 17.44 9.59 29.15
N GLY A 723 16.48 10.37 28.62
CA GLY A 723 16.51 10.91 27.26
C GLY A 723 16.30 9.86 26.17
N LEU A 724 15.72 8.70 26.51
CA LEU A 724 15.56 7.55 25.61
C LEU A 724 14.16 7.42 25.01
N TYR A 725 13.19 8.17 25.52
CA TYR A 725 11.79 8.05 25.13
C TYR A 725 11.08 9.40 25.08
N THR A 726 10.30 9.60 24.02
CA THR A 726 9.32 10.70 23.91
C THR A 726 7.97 10.15 23.51
N ALA A 727 6.89 10.71 24.05
CA ALA A 727 5.53 10.39 23.64
C ALA A 727 4.60 11.58 23.84
N ARG A 728 4.12 12.12 22.73
CA ARG A 728 3.21 13.26 22.64
C ARG A 728 2.04 12.93 21.74
N SER A 729 0.85 13.38 22.11
CA SER A 729 -0.40 13.18 21.35
C SER A 729 -0.98 14.51 20.93
N LEU A 730 -1.87 14.51 19.92
CA LEU A 730 -2.63 15.70 19.60
C LEU A 730 -3.58 16.05 20.75
N SER A 731 -3.71 17.34 21.04
CA SER A 731 -4.75 17.85 21.93
C SER A 731 -6.12 17.73 21.26
N TYR A 732 -7.12 17.34 22.04
CA TYR A 732 -8.53 17.44 21.64
C TYR A 732 -9.16 18.79 22.05
N ASP A 733 -8.35 19.76 22.48
CA ASP A 733 -8.81 21.12 22.75
C ASP A 733 -9.48 21.72 21.51
N GLY A 734 -10.75 22.12 21.66
CA GLY A 734 -11.59 22.61 20.56
C GLY A 734 -12.28 21.52 19.72
N VAL A 735 -12.19 20.24 20.09
CA VAL A 735 -12.94 19.15 19.45
C VAL A 735 -14.24 18.90 20.21
N GLU A 736 -15.37 19.05 19.51
CA GLU A 736 -16.70 18.72 20.04
C GLU A 736 -17.08 17.29 19.63
N TYR A 737 -17.49 16.48 20.60
CA TYR A 737 -18.00 15.14 20.37
C TYR A 737 -19.49 15.09 20.72
N GLU A 738 -20.32 14.68 19.75
CA GLU A 738 -21.72 14.36 20.00
C GLU A 738 -21.87 12.83 19.94
N MET A 739 -22.20 12.21 21.08
CA MET A 739 -22.57 10.80 21.11
C MET A 739 -24.01 10.68 20.62
N LEU A 740 -24.19 10.26 19.37
CA LEU A 740 -25.49 9.97 18.81
C LEU A 740 -25.96 8.59 19.26
N GLU A 741 -27.02 8.55 20.05
CA GLU A 741 -27.65 7.30 20.47
C GLU A 741 -28.68 6.86 19.41
N HIS A 742 -28.40 5.73 18.75
CA HIS A 742 -29.38 5.11 17.84
C HIS A 742 -30.26 4.14 18.64
N ALA A 743 -31.52 4.54 18.89
CA ALA A 743 -32.50 3.69 19.52
C ALA A 743 -32.87 2.51 18.61
N LEU A 744 -32.47 1.29 18.99
CA LEU A 744 -32.79 0.08 18.22
C LEU A 744 -34.30 -0.09 18.07
N THR A 745 -34.76 -0.27 16.83
CA THR A 745 -36.16 -0.59 16.55
C THR A 745 -36.52 -1.97 17.13
N PRO A 746 -37.80 -2.27 17.36
CA PRO A 746 -38.22 -3.60 17.80
C PRO A 746 -37.73 -4.72 16.86
N GLU A 747 -37.71 -4.47 15.56
CA GLU A 747 -37.18 -5.40 14.55
C GLU A 747 -35.67 -5.60 14.72
N GLN A 748 -34.90 -4.53 14.88
CA GLN A 748 -33.44 -4.60 15.09
C GLN A 748 -33.09 -5.33 16.39
N ARG A 749 -33.86 -5.13 17.46
CA ARG A 749 -33.74 -5.90 18.71
C ARG A 749 -34.02 -7.38 18.49
N GLY A 750 -35.10 -7.72 17.78
CA GLY A 750 -35.42 -9.10 17.44
C GLY A 750 -34.30 -9.80 16.64
N ILE A 751 -33.70 -9.08 15.70
CA ILE A 751 -32.54 -9.58 14.94
C ILE A 751 -31.34 -9.78 15.87
N TYR A 752 -31.00 -8.79 16.70
CA TYR A 752 -29.89 -8.88 17.65
C TYR A 752 -30.05 -10.07 18.60
N ASP A 753 -31.24 -10.23 19.19
CA ASP A 753 -31.55 -11.32 20.12
C ASP A 753 -31.45 -12.69 19.44
N ALA A 754 -31.91 -12.82 18.20
CA ALA A 754 -31.78 -14.06 17.43
C ALA A 754 -30.31 -14.43 17.19
N TYR A 755 -29.46 -13.46 16.82
CA TYR A 755 -28.02 -13.68 16.66
C TYR A 755 -27.33 -13.99 18.00
N ALA A 756 -27.68 -13.29 19.08
CA ALA A 756 -27.15 -13.54 20.41
C ALA A 756 -27.51 -14.95 20.91
N LEU A 757 -28.74 -15.40 20.66
CA LEU A 757 -29.18 -16.76 20.98
C LEU A 757 -28.42 -17.81 20.17
N ALA A 758 -28.25 -17.61 18.86
CA ALA A 758 -27.48 -18.50 18.00
C ALA A 758 -26.00 -18.55 18.44
N PHE A 759 -25.40 -17.42 18.77
CA PHE A 759 -24.04 -17.35 19.32
C PHE A 759 -23.94 -18.09 20.66
N GLY A 760 -24.93 -17.97 21.54
CA GLY A 760 -24.99 -18.72 22.79
C GLY A 760 -25.07 -20.24 22.58
N VAL A 761 -25.73 -20.70 21.51
CA VAL A 761 -25.73 -22.13 21.12
C VAL A 761 -24.34 -22.57 20.67
N ILE A 762 -23.67 -21.79 19.81
CA ILE A 762 -22.30 -22.10 19.36
C ILE A 762 -21.34 -22.13 20.55
N HIS A 763 -21.39 -21.10 21.41
CA HIS A 763 -20.52 -20.98 22.58
C HIS A 763 -20.67 -22.14 23.58
N ARG A 764 -21.89 -22.66 23.76
CA ARG A 764 -22.14 -23.82 24.63
C ARG A 764 -21.65 -25.14 24.07
N ASN A 765 -21.46 -25.23 22.75
CA ASN A 765 -21.01 -26.45 22.06
C ASN A 765 -19.56 -26.34 21.55
N LEU A 766 -18.84 -25.29 21.92
CA LEU A 766 -17.51 -24.97 21.42
C LEU A 766 -16.43 -25.96 21.90
N SER A 767 -16.70 -26.73 22.95
CA SER A 767 -15.86 -27.81 23.47
C SER A 767 -16.33 -29.22 23.04
N ALA A 768 -17.41 -29.30 22.26
CA ALA A 768 -17.91 -30.55 21.68
C ALA A 768 -17.48 -30.77 20.21
N ALA A 769 -16.87 -29.75 19.59
CA ALA A 769 -16.16 -29.81 18.31
C ALA A 769 -14.65 -29.82 18.57
#